data_AF-A0A523YX75-F1
#
_entry.id   AF-A0A523YX75-F1
#
_cell.length_a   1.000
_cell.length_b   1.000
_cell.length_c   1.000
_cell.angle_alpha   90.00
_cell.angle_beta   90.00
_cell.angle_gamma   90.00
#
_symmetry.space_group_name_H-M   'P 1'
#
loop_
_entity.id
_entity.type
_entity.pdbx_description
1 polymer ?
#
loop_
_entity_poly.entity_id
_entity_poly.type
_entity_poly.pdbx_seq_one_letter_code
_entity_poly.pdbx_strand_id
1 'polypeptide(L)'
;MSVAVALAALGLLLIALSALYLAGCTDTLDGEVYENQKPIVHFANIPPEGGRFSRNETVYWYGTDPDGLIDYYRYHVAKVNDVGSMAPEDYILTVPDSDWIEIDVDSTQTDPQTENVIPLAADLDDPVNTYVSQWIFLQAFDMEGLGSDIVFRLFSRNDHPPETRILPIPSTYLPFVNGDSGGVVTGVKLAWSGSDRLDYPEADWPPFEFEWRLYGPYDDDLFSIVVDSFVQCVFVTIDGFVYGVNETVVHCDTTYGDSTIITCDTFAVSDLCSEEEDVPTWGHLERKFSVDDANFINSPAFNKLVYCSCNDDPPPDDPTKDCIDPWVLNTSEILYDVYKNAQFDTTVQMWFMFWVRCRDDAFVADLVPTFDSFEVIDPRYERDVVVVDFAGMPSAGWCLPLKEVRTAYWVDAINNWKPDVDFDTTGIGGNTGGEGISPDYIDVAMRLKVPLVMLLKHKVAILYDDRISGWNFSGYSHNVYTAIDAGVNVWATWRVPLEPNVSGHDFTIPPRYTWYFGVSRMAYSDWATQAVAGCRYIEGYEPARVEDFIGAYAIDSLEWPNLTIDTALLHNRFQWSHATKYDSCLNFMPSKTAFPYLPPSPAFPEVNWSVRSPQRPTEVLYLYKSAWGSDHPEGTGGWGVYNMEANAVAQRL
;
A
#
# COMPACT_ATOMS: atom_id res chain seq x y z
N MET A 1 48.47 -5.43 81.32
CA MET A 1 48.49 -4.99 79.90
C MET A 1 47.05 -4.80 79.47
N SER A 2 46.67 -3.58 79.08
CA SER A 2 45.27 -3.23 78.76
C SER A 2 44.85 -3.86 77.44
N VAL A 3 43.57 -4.20 77.31
CA VAL A 3 42.95 -4.74 76.09
C VAL A 3 43.26 -3.87 74.85
N ALA A 4 43.48 -2.58 75.05
CA ALA A 4 43.92 -1.64 74.01
C ALA A 4 45.28 -1.99 73.38
N VAL A 5 46.24 -2.50 74.17
CA VAL A 5 47.56 -2.90 73.66
C VAL A 5 47.48 -4.18 72.83
N ALA A 6 46.60 -5.11 73.21
CA ALA A 6 46.37 -6.34 72.46
C ALA A 6 45.66 -6.09 71.11
N LEU A 7 44.68 -5.19 71.07
CA LEU A 7 44.00 -4.78 69.84
C LEU A 7 44.93 -4.02 68.88
N ALA A 8 45.78 -3.13 69.41
CA ALA A 8 46.77 -2.43 68.59
C ALA A 8 47.81 -3.38 67.98
N ALA A 9 48.26 -4.39 68.73
CA ALA A 9 49.18 -5.42 68.23
C ALA A 9 48.54 -6.31 67.16
N LEU A 10 47.27 -6.71 67.33
CA LEU A 10 46.55 -7.50 66.34
C LEU A 10 46.28 -6.69 65.05
N GLY A 11 45.95 -5.40 65.18
CA GLY A 11 45.77 -4.49 64.05
C GLY A 11 47.06 -4.29 63.25
N LEU A 12 48.20 -4.11 63.93
CA LEU A 12 49.51 -4.04 63.28
C LEU A 12 49.91 -5.35 62.60
N LEU A 13 49.59 -6.49 63.20
CA LEU A 13 49.85 -7.81 62.60
C LEU A 13 49.02 -8.03 61.34
N LEU A 14 47.73 -7.65 61.35
CA LEU A 14 46.86 -7.73 60.18
C LEU A 14 47.32 -6.79 59.06
N ILE A 15 47.71 -5.56 59.37
CA ILE A 15 48.25 -4.62 58.38
C ILE A 15 49.57 -5.15 57.80
N ALA A 16 50.45 -5.72 58.62
CA ALA A 16 51.70 -6.31 58.16
C ALA A 16 51.47 -7.54 57.27
N LEU A 17 50.49 -8.40 57.62
CA LEU A 17 50.08 -9.54 56.79
C LEU A 17 49.47 -9.09 55.47
N SER A 18 48.62 -8.06 55.46
CA SER A 18 48.06 -7.48 54.23
C SER A 18 49.13 -6.85 53.35
N ALA A 19 50.11 -6.16 53.95
CA ALA A 19 51.23 -5.57 53.21
C ALA A 19 52.15 -6.65 52.62
N LEU A 20 52.37 -7.77 53.32
CA LEU A 20 53.09 -8.93 52.79
C LEU A 20 52.32 -9.64 51.69
N TYR A 21 50.99 -9.70 51.77
CA TYR A 21 50.14 -10.27 50.70
C TYR A 21 50.17 -9.39 49.43
N LEU A 22 50.14 -8.06 49.60
CA LEU A 22 50.22 -7.12 48.47
C LEU A 22 51.63 -7.03 47.87
N ALA A 23 52.69 -7.20 48.67
CA ALA A 23 54.07 -7.22 48.18
C ALA A 23 54.51 -8.58 47.58
N GLY A 24 53.74 -9.65 47.83
CA GLY A 24 53.96 -10.98 47.27
C GLY A 24 53.35 -11.19 45.89
N CYS A 25 52.45 -10.30 45.45
CA CYS A 25 52.02 -10.22 44.06
C CYS A 25 53.03 -9.36 43.29
N THR A 26 54.09 -9.98 42.78
CA THR A 26 54.90 -9.33 41.73
C THR A 26 54.08 -9.38 40.45
N ASP A 27 53.72 -8.22 39.88
CA ASP A 27 53.04 -8.11 38.57
C ASP A 27 53.89 -8.62 37.39
N THR A 28 55.03 -9.24 37.67
CA THR A 28 55.93 -9.86 36.71
C THR A 28 55.77 -11.38 36.79
N LEU A 29 55.10 -11.95 35.80
CA LEU A 29 55.21 -13.36 35.47
C LEU A 29 56.68 -13.62 35.08
N ASP A 30 57.46 -14.21 35.98
CA ASP A 30 58.82 -14.64 35.69
C ASP A 30 58.76 -15.96 34.88
N GLY A 31 59.24 -15.89 33.64
CA GLY A 31 59.34 -17.00 32.69
C GLY A 31 60.16 -16.58 31.47
N GLU A 32 60.75 -17.55 30.76
CA GLU A 32 61.33 -17.28 29.44
C GLU A 32 60.18 -17.04 28.46
N VAL A 33 60.19 -15.90 27.77
CA VAL A 33 59.26 -15.63 26.67
C VAL A 33 59.64 -16.58 25.53
N TYR A 34 58.75 -17.51 25.20
CA TYR A 34 58.93 -18.37 24.03
C TYR A 34 58.88 -17.52 22.76
N GLU A 35 59.66 -17.88 21.74
CA GLU A 35 59.53 -17.24 20.42
C GLU A 35 58.14 -17.57 19.86
N ASN A 36 57.42 -16.54 19.42
CA ASN A 36 56.08 -16.68 18.87
C ASN A 36 56.06 -17.66 17.69
N GLN A 37 55.15 -18.63 17.71
CA GLN A 37 55.03 -19.65 16.66
C GLN A 37 53.82 -19.35 15.78
N LYS A 38 53.96 -19.61 14.47
CA LYS A 38 52.85 -19.39 13.55
C LYS A 38 51.67 -20.31 13.91
N PRO A 39 50.43 -19.81 13.84
CA PRO A 39 49.24 -20.65 13.95
C PRO A 39 49.18 -21.69 12.83
N ILE A 40 48.39 -22.74 13.06
CA ILE A 40 48.07 -23.77 12.06
C ILE A 40 46.57 -23.72 11.81
N VAL A 41 46.15 -23.67 10.55
CA VAL A 41 44.75 -23.63 10.15
C VAL A 41 44.43 -24.76 9.17
N HIS A 42 43.22 -25.29 9.27
CA HIS A 42 42.71 -26.33 8.37
C HIS A 42 41.21 -26.12 8.11
N PHE A 43 40.77 -26.38 6.88
CA PHE A 43 39.35 -26.57 6.60
C PHE A 43 38.86 -27.88 7.25
N ALA A 44 37.71 -27.83 7.92
CA ALA A 44 36.99 -29.04 8.29
C ALA A 44 36.47 -29.72 7.01
N ASN A 45 36.31 -31.04 6.98
CA ASN A 45 35.89 -31.77 5.77
C ASN A 45 34.37 -31.68 5.51
N ILE A 46 33.77 -30.53 5.81
CA ILE A 46 32.35 -30.21 5.64
C ILE A 46 32.30 -28.75 5.14
N PRO A 47 31.90 -28.50 3.88
CA PRO A 47 31.70 -29.48 2.81
C PRO A 47 33.02 -30.08 2.27
N PRO A 48 32.98 -31.23 1.55
CA PRO A 48 34.17 -31.85 0.96
C PRO A 48 34.72 -31.02 -0.21
N GLU A 49 36.05 -31.08 -0.42
CA GLU A 49 36.71 -30.42 -1.55
C GLU A 49 36.11 -30.85 -2.90
N GLY A 50 35.93 -29.89 -3.80
CA GLY A 50 35.27 -30.10 -5.09
C GLY A 50 33.75 -30.17 -5.00
N GLY A 51 33.17 -29.82 -3.85
CA GLY A 51 31.73 -29.69 -3.66
C GLY A 51 31.10 -28.73 -4.66
N ARG A 52 29.87 -29.06 -5.06
CA ARG A 52 29.03 -28.27 -5.96
C ARG A 52 27.80 -27.83 -5.20
N PHE A 53 27.50 -26.54 -5.26
CA PHE A 53 26.38 -25.93 -4.55
C PHE A 53 25.58 -25.09 -5.52
N SER A 54 24.32 -24.87 -5.17
CA SER A 54 23.48 -23.89 -5.83
C SER A 54 23.19 -22.67 -4.95
N ARG A 55 23.83 -22.61 -3.77
CA ARG A 55 23.71 -21.53 -2.79
C ARG A 55 25.05 -21.26 -2.09
N ASN A 56 25.11 -20.18 -1.32
CA ASN A 56 26.24 -19.94 -0.42
C ASN A 56 26.22 -20.96 0.73
N GLU A 57 27.28 -21.77 0.82
CA GLU A 57 27.39 -22.83 1.83
C GLU A 57 28.19 -22.34 3.04
N THR A 58 27.84 -22.82 4.22
CA THR A 58 28.64 -22.62 5.43
C THR A 58 29.92 -23.46 5.34
N VAL A 59 31.06 -22.80 5.30
CA VAL A 59 32.37 -23.45 5.30
C VAL A 59 32.92 -23.45 6.71
N TYR A 60 33.38 -24.63 7.14
CA TYR A 60 33.89 -24.84 8.48
C TYR A 60 35.41 -24.96 8.45
N TRP A 61 36.08 -24.40 9.46
CA TRP A 61 37.51 -24.53 9.66
C TRP A 61 37.85 -24.65 11.13
N TYR A 62 39.10 -24.99 11.42
CA TYR A 62 39.63 -24.92 12.76
C TYR A 62 41.10 -24.51 12.69
N GLY A 63 41.53 -23.77 13.70
CA GLY A 63 42.93 -23.43 13.88
C GLY A 63 43.41 -23.74 15.29
N THR A 64 44.71 -23.93 15.42
CA THR A 64 45.40 -24.06 16.70
C THR A 64 46.65 -23.22 16.67
N ASP A 65 46.85 -22.43 17.72
CA ASP A 65 48.09 -21.72 17.97
C ASP A 65 48.91 -22.51 19.03
N PRO A 66 50.13 -22.99 18.71
CA PRO A 66 50.93 -23.80 19.62
C PRO A 66 51.30 -23.14 20.95
N ASP A 67 51.42 -21.82 20.98
CA ASP A 67 51.89 -21.04 22.13
C ASP A 67 50.92 -19.93 22.57
N GLY A 68 49.78 -19.78 21.89
CA GLY A 68 48.78 -18.78 22.23
C GLY A 68 47.34 -19.11 21.83
N LEU A 69 46.63 -18.06 21.41
CA LEU A 69 45.26 -18.09 20.93
C LEU A 69 45.21 -17.38 19.57
N ILE A 70 44.33 -17.84 18.70
CA ILE A 70 44.01 -17.17 17.45
C ILE A 70 43.20 -15.91 17.78
N ASP A 71 43.60 -14.78 17.19
CA ASP A 71 42.94 -13.48 17.32
C ASP A 71 41.87 -13.30 16.25
N TYR A 72 42.18 -13.61 14.99
CA TYR A 72 41.22 -13.56 13.89
C TYR A 72 41.60 -14.53 12.76
N TYR A 73 40.61 -14.86 11.93
CA TYR A 73 40.80 -15.51 10.64
C TYR A 73 40.62 -14.49 9.52
N ARG A 74 41.18 -14.78 8.34
CA ARG A 74 40.80 -14.08 7.13
C ARG A 74 40.66 -15.02 5.95
N TYR A 75 39.75 -14.70 5.04
CA TYR A 75 39.56 -15.45 3.81
C TYR A 75 39.47 -14.57 2.57
N HIS A 76 39.79 -15.18 1.42
CA HIS A 76 39.67 -14.57 0.10
C HIS A 76 39.04 -15.58 -0.87
N VAL A 77 38.19 -15.11 -1.78
CA VAL A 77 37.54 -15.95 -2.80
C VAL A 77 37.97 -15.47 -4.18
N ALA A 78 38.42 -16.40 -5.03
CA ALA A 78 38.81 -16.09 -6.40
C ALA A 78 38.25 -17.11 -7.39
N LYS A 79 37.71 -16.66 -8.53
CA LYS A 79 37.33 -17.58 -9.61
C LYS A 79 38.58 -18.22 -10.20
N VAL A 80 38.48 -19.48 -10.61
CA VAL A 80 39.60 -20.18 -11.28
C VAL A 80 40.11 -19.38 -12.50
N ASN A 81 39.21 -18.70 -13.21
CA ASN A 81 39.56 -17.84 -14.34
C ASN A 81 40.42 -16.62 -13.92
N ASP A 82 40.18 -16.05 -12.74
CA ASP A 82 40.93 -14.90 -12.21
C ASP A 82 42.33 -15.32 -11.74
N VAL A 83 42.46 -16.54 -11.21
CA VAL A 83 43.75 -17.16 -10.89
C VAL A 83 44.55 -17.46 -12.17
N GLY A 84 43.85 -17.78 -13.26
CA GLY A 84 44.45 -18.02 -14.57
C GLY A 84 45.32 -19.27 -14.58
N SER A 85 46.56 -19.14 -15.05
CA SER A 85 47.53 -20.25 -15.11
C SER A 85 48.46 -20.33 -13.89
N MET A 86 48.27 -19.47 -12.89
CA MET A 86 49.08 -19.49 -11.66
C MET A 86 48.68 -20.67 -10.78
N ALA A 87 49.62 -21.19 -10.01
CA ALA A 87 49.26 -22.07 -8.90
C ALA A 87 48.51 -21.23 -7.83
N PRO A 88 47.53 -21.78 -7.10
CA PRO A 88 46.81 -21.05 -6.06
C PRO A 88 47.74 -20.38 -5.04
N GLU A 89 48.85 -21.05 -4.70
CA GLU A 89 49.89 -20.56 -3.79
C GLU A 89 50.60 -19.31 -4.32
N ASP A 90 50.81 -19.22 -5.63
CA ASP A 90 51.45 -18.06 -6.24
C ASP A 90 50.47 -16.89 -6.40
N TYR A 91 49.22 -17.19 -6.75
CA TYR A 91 48.17 -16.18 -6.91
C TYR A 91 47.90 -15.43 -5.61
N ILE A 92 47.78 -16.13 -4.49
CA ILE A 92 47.38 -15.51 -3.23
C ILE A 92 48.43 -14.51 -2.71
N LEU A 93 49.69 -14.66 -3.11
CA LEU A 93 50.77 -13.71 -2.80
C LEU A 93 50.62 -12.37 -3.55
N THR A 94 49.73 -12.30 -4.55
CA THR A 94 49.46 -11.09 -5.34
C THR A 94 48.26 -10.29 -4.85
N VAL A 95 47.44 -10.89 -3.97
CA VAL A 95 46.20 -10.29 -3.46
C VAL A 95 46.54 -9.29 -2.35
N PRO A 96 46.12 -8.01 -2.46
CA PRO A 96 46.38 -7.03 -1.41
C PRO A 96 45.55 -7.32 -0.16
N ASP A 97 46.04 -6.91 1.02
CA ASP A 97 45.35 -7.13 2.30
C ASP A 97 43.93 -6.54 2.34
N SER A 98 43.64 -5.50 1.54
CA SER A 98 42.31 -4.88 1.44
C SER A 98 41.22 -5.78 0.86
N ASP A 99 41.61 -6.83 0.15
CA ASP A 99 40.67 -7.72 -0.54
C ASP A 99 40.30 -8.94 0.33
N TRP A 100 40.98 -9.11 1.47
CA TRP A 100 40.67 -10.16 2.44
C TRP A 100 39.52 -9.75 3.35
N ILE A 101 38.69 -10.74 3.71
CA ILE A 101 37.62 -10.59 4.68
C ILE A 101 38.10 -11.14 6.02
N GLU A 102 38.20 -10.28 7.03
CA GLU A 102 38.60 -10.64 8.39
C GLU A 102 37.39 -11.07 9.23
N ILE A 103 37.60 -12.08 10.09
CA ILE A 103 36.64 -12.65 11.01
C ILE A 103 37.29 -12.73 12.39
N ASP A 104 36.92 -11.82 13.27
CA ASP A 104 37.46 -11.72 14.63
C ASP A 104 37.05 -12.93 15.49
N VAL A 105 38.00 -13.54 16.21
CA VAL A 105 37.72 -14.64 17.15
C VAL A 105 37.37 -14.06 18.52
N ASP A 106 36.08 -14.09 18.87
CA ASP A 106 35.65 -13.75 20.22
C ASP A 106 35.82 -14.95 21.16
N SER A 107 36.96 -14.98 21.87
CA SER A 107 37.27 -16.00 22.88
C SER A 107 36.27 -16.09 24.04
N THR A 108 35.37 -15.11 24.20
CA THR A 108 34.33 -15.11 25.23
C THR A 108 33.01 -15.73 24.75
N GLN A 109 32.85 -15.94 23.44
CA GLN A 109 31.68 -16.58 22.87
C GLN A 109 31.83 -18.10 22.81
N THR A 110 30.70 -18.79 22.75
CA THR A 110 30.65 -20.26 22.67
C THR A 110 31.03 -20.78 21.28
N ASP A 111 30.93 -19.92 20.27
CA ASP A 111 31.38 -20.18 18.91
C ASP A 111 32.64 -19.34 18.65
N PRO A 112 33.82 -19.97 18.49
CA PRO A 112 35.08 -19.29 18.20
C PRO A 112 35.18 -18.81 16.74
N GLN A 113 34.06 -18.58 16.05
CA GLN A 113 33.99 -18.14 14.66
C GLN A 113 34.74 -19.10 13.72
N THR A 114 34.48 -20.39 13.92
CA THR A 114 35.05 -21.51 13.15
C THR A 114 34.23 -21.88 11.91
N GLU A 115 33.25 -21.06 11.57
CA GLU A 115 32.40 -21.22 10.41
C GLU A 115 31.97 -19.85 9.87
N ASN A 116 31.72 -19.77 8.57
CA ASN A 116 31.05 -18.62 7.96
C ASN A 116 30.38 -19.02 6.63
N VAL A 117 29.36 -18.28 6.23
CA VAL A 117 28.74 -18.39 4.91
C VAL A 117 29.64 -17.68 3.91
N ILE A 118 30.27 -18.42 3.01
CA ILE A 118 31.24 -17.85 2.07
C ILE A 118 30.52 -17.45 0.78
N PRO A 119 30.57 -16.16 0.37
CA PRO A 119 29.94 -15.72 -0.86
C PRO A 119 30.69 -16.28 -2.08
N LEU A 120 30.02 -17.15 -2.82
CA LEU A 120 30.46 -17.71 -4.08
C LEU A 120 29.64 -17.07 -5.21
N ALA A 121 30.29 -16.74 -6.32
CA ALA A 121 29.62 -16.24 -7.51
C ALA A 121 29.06 -17.36 -8.39
N ALA A 122 28.02 -17.06 -9.16
CA ALA A 122 27.51 -17.90 -10.24
C ALA A 122 27.88 -17.34 -11.62
N ASP A 123 27.54 -18.08 -12.67
CA ASP A 123 27.60 -17.59 -14.04
C ASP A 123 26.35 -16.74 -14.31
N LEU A 124 26.48 -15.55 -14.91
CA LEU A 124 25.32 -14.69 -15.13
C LEU A 124 24.66 -14.92 -16.50
N ASP A 125 25.37 -15.54 -17.44
CA ASP A 125 24.87 -15.84 -18.78
C ASP A 125 24.16 -17.21 -18.82
N ASP A 126 24.63 -18.16 -18.00
CA ASP A 126 24.06 -19.52 -17.85
C ASP A 126 24.09 -19.97 -16.38
N PRO A 127 23.33 -19.30 -15.49
CA PRO A 127 23.38 -19.51 -14.04
C PRO A 127 23.03 -20.94 -13.63
N VAL A 128 22.14 -21.60 -14.39
CA VAL A 128 21.63 -22.92 -14.05
C VAL A 128 22.61 -24.04 -14.41
N ASN A 129 23.17 -24.06 -15.63
CA ASN A 129 23.98 -25.20 -16.07
C ASN A 129 25.48 -25.04 -15.80
N THR A 130 25.96 -23.80 -15.69
CA THR A 130 27.40 -23.53 -15.61
C THR A 130 27.83 -23.36 -14.15
N TYR A 131 28.62 -24.32 -13.67
CA TYR A 131 29.26 -24.26 -12.37
C TYR A 131 30.53 -23.41 -12.43
N VAL A 132 30.54 -22.29 -11.71
CA VAL A 132 31.72 -21.43 -11.56
C VAL A 132 32.62 -21.94 -10.45
N SER A 133 33.74 -22.52 -10.83
CA SER A 133 34.76 -23.00 -9.88
C SER A 133 35.53 -21.84 -9.26
N GLN A 134 35.67 -21.86 -7.93
CA GLN A 134 36.24 -20.79 -7.11
C GLN A 134 37.12 -21.39 -6.00
N TRP A 135 38.29 -20.77 -5.80
CA TRP A 135 39.18 -21.06 -4.68
C TRP A 135 38.79 -20.23 -3.47
N ILE A 136 38.68 -20.86 -2.32
CA ILE A 136 38.61 -20.19 -1.02
C ILE A 136 39.97 -20.33 -0.36
N PHE A 137 40.64 -19.21 -0.08
CA PHE A 137 41.89 -19.13 0.66
C PHE A 137 41.59 -18.74 2.11
N LEU A 138 42.28 -19.35 3.06
CA LEU A 138 42.07 -19.13 4.50
C LEU A 138 43.40 -19.02 5.22
N GLN A 139 43.48 -18.06 6.14
CA GLN A 139 44.63 -17.83 7.01
C GLN A 139 44.17 -17.49 8.43
N ALA A 140 44.93 -17.91 9.44
CA ALA A 140 44.71 -17.55 10.85
C ALA A 140 45.83 -16.64 11.36
N PHE A 141 45.51 -15.73 12.27
CA PHE A 141 46.46 -14.83 12.93
C PHE A 141 46.38 -14.99 14.45
N ASP A 142 47.52 -14.98 15.12
CA ASP A 142 47.58 -14.95 16.59
C ASP A 142 47.45 -13.52 17.14
N MET A 143 47.44 -13.41 18.48
CA MET A 143 47.38 -12.14 19.21
C MET A 143 48.61 -11.24 19.03
N GLU A 144 49.70 -11.74 18.45
CA GLU A 144 50.91 -10.97 18.14
C GLU A 144 51.00 -10.58 16.65
N GLY A 145 50.00 -10.96 15.85
CA GLY A 145 49.89 -10.65 14.42
C GLY A 145 50.68 -11.57 13.49
N LEU A 146 51.13 -12.75 13.94
CA LEU A 146 51.80 -13.73 13.09
C LEU A 146 50.77 -14.61 12.37
N GLY A 147 50.82 -14.60 11.03
CA GLY A 147 49.91 -15.38 10.19
C GLY A 147 50.35 -16.83 9.98
N SER A 148 49.38 -17.74 9.90
CA SER A 148 49.58 -19.14 9.51
C SER A 148 50.05 -19.29 8.05
N ASP A 149 50.42 -20.50 7.66
CA ASP A 149 50.42 -20.85 6.23
C ASP A 149 48.97 -20.73 5.68
N ILE A 150 48.84 -20.35 4.42
CA ILE A 150 47.54 -20.25 3.75
C ILE A 150 47.11 -21.65 3.32
N VAL A 151 45.89 -22.02 3.65
CA VAL A 151 45.22 -23.22 3.12
C VAL A 151 44.14 -22.81 2.14
N PHE A 152 43.86 -23.65 1.15
CA PHE A 152 42.84 -23.36 0.15
C PHE A 152 42.05 -24.60 -0.25
N ARG A 153 40.81 -24.37 -0.73
CA ARG A 153 39.94 -25.41 -1.30
C ARG A 153 39.20 -24.91 -2.51
N LEU A 154 38.89 -25.82 -3.43
CA LEU A 154 38.08 -25.54 -4.60
C LEU A 154 36.63 -25.94 -4.36
N PHE A 155 35.71 -25.03 -4.62
CA PHE A 155 34.28 -25.29 -4.69
C PHE A 155 33.73 -24.79 -6.02
N SER A 156 32.51 -25.18 -6.37
CA SER A 156 31.85 -24.60 -7.54
C SER A 156 30.40 -24.29 -7.22
N ARG A 157 29.90 -23.17 -7.75
CA ARG A 157 28.52 -22.72 -7.58
C ARG A 157 27.82 -22.55 -8.92
N ASN A 158 26.62 -23.08 -9.03
CA ASN A 158 25.60 -22.64 -9.99
C ASN A 158 24.50 -21.92 -9.20
N ASP A 159 23.43 -21.48 -9.84
CA ASP A 159 22.37 -20.72 -9.17
C ASP A 159 21.10 -20.75 -10.00
N HIS A 160 19.94 -20.86 -9.37
CA HIS A 160 18.66 -20.75 -10.06
C HIS A 160 18.15 -19.33 -9.94
N PRO A 161 17.66 -18.73 -11.04
CA PRO A 161 17.07 -17.39 -10.98
C PRO A 161 15.95 -17.30 -9.93
N PRO A 162 15.91 -16.25 -9.11
CA PRO A 162 14.86 -16.07 -8.12
C PRO A 162 13.54 -15.67 -8.81
N GLU A 163 12.43 -15.83 -8.09
CA GLU A 163 11.10 -15.41 -8.50
C GLU A 163 10.72 -14.06 -7.86
N THR A 164 10.36 -13.07 -8.68
CA THR A 164 9.83 -11.79 -8.21
C THR A 164 8.30 -11.80 -8.21
N ARG A 165 7.68 -11.20 -7.18
CA ARG A 165 6.23 -10.96 -7.17
C ARG A 165 5.86 -9.56 -6.70
N ILE A 166 4.88 -8.95 -7.35
CA ILE A 166 4.18 -7.77 -6.85
C ILE A 166 3.08 -8.23 -5.89
N LEU A 167 3.03 -7.63 -4.70
CA LEU A 167 1.98 -7.94 -3.74
C LEU A 167 0.66 -7.33 -4.24
N PRO A 168 -0.48 -8.07 -4.13
CA PRO A 168 -1.75 -7.61 -4.70
C PRO A 168 -2.13 -6.21 -4.24
N ILE A 169 -2.41 -5.31 -5.19
CA ILE A 169 -2.93 -3.98 -4.90
C ILE A 169 -4.42 -4.12 -4.52
N PRO A 170 -4.83 -3.78 -3.29
CA PRO A 170 -6.24 -3.80 -2.93
C PRO A 170 -7.07 -2.93 -3.89
N SER A 171 -8.16 -3.48 -4.43
CA SER A 171 -9.09 -2.73 -5.30
C SER A 171 -9.69 -1.48 -4.66
N THR A 172 -9.63 -1.36 -3.33
CA THR A 172 -10.00 -0.15 -2.57
C THR A 172 -8.96 0.96 -2.62
N TYR A 173 -7.82 0.78 -3.29
CA TYR A 173 -6.87 1.85 -3.58
C TYR A 173 -6.90 2.29 -5.03
N LEU A 174 -7.61 1.55 -5.90
CA LEU A 174 -7.68 1.82 -7.32
C LEU A 174 -8.95 2.59 -7.70
N PRO A 175 -8.85 3.57 -8.62
CA PRO A 175 -7.59 4.12 -9.15
C PRO A 175 -6.83 4.90 -8.06
N PHE A 176 -5.50 4.93 -8.14
CA PHE A 176 -4.69 5.76 -7.25
C PHE A 176 -4.95 7.25 -7.53
N VAL A 177 -4.67 8.12 -6.57
CA VAL A 177 -4.73 9.58 -6.77
C VAL A 177 -3.32 10.15 -6.68
N ASN A 178 -2.87 10.78 -7.76
CA ASN A 178 -1.61 11.49 -7.81
C ASN A 178 -1.61 12.63 -6.78
N GLY A 179 -0.45 12.88 -6.17
CA GLY A 179 -0.29 14.02 -5.29
C GLY A 179 1.18 14.43 -5.25
N ASP A 180 1.41 15.72 -5.06
CA ASP A 180 2.74 16.32 -5.06
C ASP A 180 3.53 15.99 -3.78
N SER A 181 2.86 15.51 -2.73
CA SER A 181 3.48 15.17 -1.44
C SER A 181 2.66 14.15 -0.64
N GLY A 182 3.30 13.58 0.39
CA GLY A 182 2.77 12.52 1.25
C GLY A 182 1.53 12.87 2.06
N GLY A 183 0.36 12.69 1.45
CA GLY A 183 -0.94 12.62 2.10
C GLY A 183 -1.29 11.19 2.53
N VAL A 184 -2.34 11.04 3.34
CA VAL A 184 -2.75 9.73 3.89
C VAL A 184 -3.21 8.75 2.79
N VAL A 185 -3.82 9.27 1.72
CA VAL A 185 -4.42 8.48 0.63
C VAL A 185 -3.88 8.87 -0.76
N THR A 186 -3.06 9.90 -0.87
CA THR A 186 -2.37 10.24 -2.13
C THR A 186 -1.14 9.38 -2.35
N GLY A 187 -0.72 9.30 -3.61
CA GLY A 187 0.44 8.53 -4.04
C GLY A 187 0.11 7.10 -4.46
N VAL A 188 1.01 6.52 -5.24
CA VAL A 188 0.94 5.15 -5.76
C VAL A 188 1.69 4.25 -4.80
N LYS A 189 0.95 3.41 -4.07
CA LYS A 189 1.49 2.52 -3.03
C LYS A 189 1.77 1.15 -3.60
N LEU A 190 3.03 0.76 -3.65
CA LEU A 190 3.49 -0.47 -4.26
C LEU A 190 4.29 -1.29 -3.25
N ALA A 191 4.16 -2.60 -3.35
CA ALA A 191 4.95 -3.53 -2.55
C ALA A 191 5.24 -4.78 -3.37
N TRP A 192 6.39 -5.38 -3.12
CA TRP A 192 6.91 -6.53 -3.86
C TRP A 192 7.77 -7.39 -2.94
N SER A 193 8.16 -8.57 -3.43
CA SER A 193 9.07 -9.47 -2.71
C SER A 193 9.71 -10.45 -3.68
N GLY A 194 10.86 -10.99 -3.30
CA GLY A 194 11.54 -12.09 -4.00
C GLY A 194 11.37 -13.41 -3.25
N SER A 195 11.59 -14.51 -3.95
CA SER A 195 11.74 -15.84 -3.38
C SER A 195 12.64 -16.72 -4.23
N ASP A 196 13.41 -17.60 -3.60
CA ASP A 196 14.25 -18.55 -4.30
C ASP A 196 14.04 -19.93 -3.66
N ARG A 197 13.05 -20.66 -4.18
CA ARG A 197 12.65 -21.95 -3.61
C ARG A 197 13.50 -23.10 -4.12
N LEU A 198 14.18 -22.93 -5.25
CA LEU A 198 14.99 -23.98 -5.86
C LEU A 198 16.30 -24.14 -5.09
N ASP A 199 16.93 -23.03 -4.69
CA ASP A 199 18.18 -23.07 -3.92
C ASP A 199 17.96 -23.07 -2.42
N TYR A 200 16.87 -22.46 -1.95
CA TYR A 200 16.55 -22.32 -0.52
C TYR A 200 15.15 -22.87 -0.18
N PRO A 201 14.98 -24.21 -0.14
CA PRO A 201 13.67 -24.84 0.04
C PRO A 201 13.07 -24.64 1.44
N GLU A 202 13.87 -24.29 2.45
CA GLU A 202 13.42 -24.09 3.84
C GLU A 202 12.95 -22.66 4.14
N ALA A 203 12.88 -21.79 3.12
CA ALA A 203 12.53 -20.37 3.23
C ALA A 203 13.50 -19.54 4.09
N ASP A 204 14.75 -20.00 4.20
CA ASP A 204 15.92 -19.32 4.74
C ASP A 204 16.60 -18.45 3.67
N TRP A 205 15.79 -17.70 2.92
CA TRP A 205 16.25 -16.94 1.76
C TRP A 205 17.25 -15.85 2.14
N PRO A 206 18.29 -15.63 1.33
CA PRO A 206 19.16 -14.48 1.50
C PRO A 206 18.38 -13.18 1.29
N PRO A 207 18.91 -12.03 1.74
CA PRO A 207 18.37 -10.73 1.36
C PRO A 207 18.39 -10.60 -0.17
N PHE A 208 17.23 -10.29 -0.75
CA PHE A 208 17.12 -9.96 -2.17
C PHE A 208 17.36 -8.47 -2.40
N GLU A 209 17.93 -8.16 -3.55
CA GLU A 209 17.96 -6.81 -4.08
C GLU A 209 16.98 -6.69 -5.24
N PHE A 210 16.41 -5.50 -5.43
CA PHE A 210 15.35 -5.25 -6.40
C PHE A 210 15.71 -4.10 -7.33
N GLU A 211 15.42 -4.28 -8.60
CA GLU A 211 15.34 -3.20 -9.56
C GLU A 211 13.88 -3.03 -9.97
N TRP A 212 13.37 -1.80 -9.93
CA TRP A 212 12.00 -1.52 -10.34
C TRP A 212 11.91 -0.26 -11.19
N ARG A 213 10.89 -0.20 -12.04
CA ARG A 213 10.63 0.88 -12.99
C ARG A 213 9.13 1.13 -13.09
N LEU A 214 8.72 2.40 -13.14
CA LEU A 214 7.34 2.82 -13.39
C LEU A 214 7.26 3.53 -14.73
N TYR A 215 6.43 2.99 -15.62
CA TYR A 215 6.19 3.54 -16.95
C TYR A 215 4.79 4.13 -17.07
N GLY A 216 4.66 5.25 -17.78
CA GLY A 216 3.41 5.95 -18.05
C GLY A 216 3.58 7.47 -18.07
N PRO A 217 2.49 8.25 -18.09
CA PRO A 217 1.10 7.82 -18.26
C PRO A 217 0.78 7.38 -19.70
N TYR A 218 -0.10 6.39 -19.84
CA TYR A 218 -0.67 5.92 -21.10
C TYR A 218 -2.18 6.11 -21.13
N ASP A 219 -2.72 6.60 -22.25
CA ASP A 219 -4.16 6.49 -22.52
C ASP A 219 -4.53 5.03 -22.89
N ASP A 220 -5.82 4.72 -23.00
CA ASP A 220 -6.31 3.36 -23.27
C ASP A 220 -5.75 2.77 -24.58
N ASP A 221 -5.67 3.58 -25.64
CA ASP A 221 -5.18 3.16 -26.95
C ASP A 221 -3.67 2.81 -26.87
N LEU A 222 -2.88 3.70 -26.27
CA LEU A 222 -1.45 3.53 -26.13
C LEU A 222 -1.10 2.39 -25.17
N PHE A 223 -1.83 2.25 -24.06
CA PHE A 223 -1.68 1.15 -23.13
C PHE A 223 -1.94 -0.20 -23.82
N SER A 224 -3.02 -0.29 -24.61
CA SER A 224 -3.33 -1.49 -25.39
C SER A 224 -2.20 -1.84 -26.36
N ILE A 225 -1.65 -0.85 -27.07
CA ILE A 225 -0.49 -1.05 -27.96
C ILE A 225 0.74 -1.54 -27.20
N VAL A 226 1.02 -0.99 -26.00
CA VAL A 226 2.16 -1.41 -25.18
C VAL A 226 2.00 -2.87 -24.75
N VAL A 227 0.82 -3.23 -24.25
CA VAL A 227 0.52 -4.61 -23.85
C VAL A 227 0.64 -5.56 -25.03
N ASP A 228 0.02 -5.24 -26.17
CA ASP A 228 0.01 -6.13 -27.34
C ASP A 228 1.39 -6.28 -28.01
N SER A 229 2.24 -5.26 -27.92
CA SER A 229 3.53 -5.24 -28.63
C SER A 229 4.71 -5.70 -27.78
N PHE A 230 4.67 -5.45 -26.46
CA PHE A 230 5.85 -5.62 -25.58
C PHE A 230 5.62 -6.58 -24.42
N VAL A 231 4.39 -6.98 -24.15
CA VAL A 231 4.11 -8.07 -23.22
C VAL A 231 4.01 -9.37 -24.00
N GLN A 232 4.92 -10.29 -23.69
CA GLN A 232 5.00 -11.58 -24.35
C GLN A 232 4.65 -12.68 -23.37
N CYS A 233 4.01 -13.73 -23.87
CA CYS A 233 3.87 -14.98 -23.14
C CYS A 233 5.19 -15.75 -23.22
N VAL A 234 5.66 -16.25 -22.08
CA VAL A 234 6.89 -17.05 -21.98
C VAL A 234 6.58 -18.34 -21.25
N PHE A 235 7.30 -19.41 -21.57
CA PHE A 235 7.24 -20.67 -20.85
C PHE A 235 8.47 -20.81 -19.95
N VAL A 236 8.24 -20.98 -18.66
CA VAL A 236 9.28 -21.14 -17.64
C VAL A 236 9.31 -22.59 -17.20
N THR A 237 10.45 -23.25 -17.31
CA THR A 237 10.63 -24.63 -16.86
C THR A 237 10.83 -24.70 -15.34
N ILE A 238 10.62 -25.86 -14.73
CA ILE A 238 10.94 -26.13 -13.31
C ILE A 238 12.41 -25.84 -12.94
N ASP A 239 13.31 -25.90 -13.92
CA ASP A 239 14.75 -25.64 -13.72
C ASP A 239 15.11 -24.17 -14.02
N GLY A 240 14.13 -23.29 -14.23
CA GLY A 240 14.34 -21.84 -14.40
C GLY A 240 14.64 -21.36 -15.84
N PHE A 241 14.65 -22.23 -16.85
CA PHE A 241 14.77 -21.79 -18.25
C PHE A 241 13.53 -21.06 -18.73
N VAL A 242 13.74 -20.00 -19.50
CA VAL A 242 12.68 -19.18 -20.09
C VAL A 242 12.71 -19.31 -21.61
N TYR A 243 11.57 -19.67 -22.18
CA TYR A 243 11.39 -19.78 -23.62
C TYR A 243 10.33 -18.80 -24.11
N GLY A 244 10.66 -18.00 -25.12
CA GLY A 244 9.75 -17.05 -25.74
C GLY A 244 8.78 -17.69 -26.74
N VAL A 245 7.70 -17.00 -27.12
CA VAL A 245 6.63 -17.46 -28.04
C VAL A 245 7.14 -18.16 -29.30
N ASN A 246 8.25 -17.72 -29.88
CA ASN A 246 8.78 -18.25 -31.14
C ASN A 246 9.82 -19.36 -30.96
N GLU A 247 10.05 -19.81 -29.73
CA GLU A 247 11.02 -20.83 -29.40
C GLU A 247 10.35 -22.20 -29.24
N THR A 248 11.14 -23.24 -29.46
CA THR A 248 10.71 -24.64 -29.27
C THR A 248 11.40 -25.21 -28.06
N VAL A 249 10.62 -25.76 -27.15
CA VAL A 249 11.16 -26.45 -25.98
C VAL A 249 11.26 -27.93 -26.32
N VAL A 250 12.41 -28.53 -26.04
CA VAL A 250 12.63 -29.96 -26.20
C VAL A 250 12.87 -30.54 -24.81
N HIS A 251 11.93 -31.35 -24.32
CA HIS A 251 12.07 -32.03 -23.04
C HIS A 251 12.13 -33.53 -23.28
N CYS A 252 13.20 -34.14 -22.80
CA CYS A 252 13.43 -35.56 -22.94
C CYS A 252 13.21 -36.24 -21.59
N ASP A 253 12.20 -37.11 -21.51
CA ASP A 253 11.98 -37.92 -20.32
C ASP A 253 13.12 -38.94 -20.19
N THR A 254 13.98 -38.74 -19.19
CA THR A 254 15.09 -39.66 -18.87
C THR A 254 14.71 -40.66 -17.78
N THR A 255 13.46 -40.60 -17.30
CA THR A 255 12.95 -41.34 -16.13
C THR A 255 12.34 -42.70 -16.50
N TYR A 256 12.97 -43.54 -17.33
CA TYR A 256 12.51 -44.94 -17.51
C TYR A 256 13.60 -46.00 -17.61
N GLY A 257 13.41 -47.06 -16.82
CA GLY A 257 14.37 -48.13 -16.54
C GLY A 257 14.76 -49.02 -17.72
N ASP A 258 16.01 -49.50 -17.67
CA ASP A 258 16.70 -50.53 -18.49
C ASP A 258 16.54 -50.52 -20.03
N SER A 259 15.67 -49.70 -20.62
CA SER A 259 15.46 -49.58 -22.06
C SER A 259 15.92 -48.21 -22.56
N THR A 260 16.86 -48.21 -23.50
CA THR A 260 17.63 -47.04 -23.98
C THR A 260 16.87 -46.09 -24.91
N ILE A 261 15.53 -46.09 -24.93
CA ILE A 261 14.75 -45.22 -25.81
C ILE A 261 14.37 -43.96 -25.04
N ILE A 262 15.13 -42.88 -25.25
CA ILE A 262 14.79 -41.54 -24.79
C ILE A 262 13.70 -41.01 -25.73
N THR A 263 12.50 -40.77 -25.18
CA THR A 263 11.42 -40.09 -25.91
C THR A 263 11.48 -38.62 -25.53
N CYS A 264 11.52 -37.73 -26.53
CA CYS A 264 11.52 -36.29 -26.30
C CYS A 264 10.23 -35.71 -26.86
N ASP A 265 9.57 -34.91 -26.04
CA ASP A 265 8.46 -34.08 -26.46
C ASP A 265 9.02 -32.75 -26.96
N THR A 266 8.41 -32.23 -28.02
CA THR A 266 8.76 -30.94 -28.59
C THR A 266 7.49 -30.15 -28.82
N PHE A 267 7.44 -28.95 -28.29
CA PHE A 267 6.31 -28.03 -28.45
C PHE A 267 6.84 -26.63 -28.72
N ALA A 268 6.10 -25.88 -29.53
CA ALA A 268 6.33 -24.46 -29.70
C ALA A 268 5.63 -23.72 -28.57
N VAL A 269 6.30 -22.72 -27.98
CA VAL A 269 5.70 -21.91 -26.91
C VAL A 269 4.45 -21.18 -27.41
N SER A 270 4.40 -20.81 -28.70
CA SER A 270 3.22 -20.21 -29.34
C SER A 270 1.95 -21.02 -29.16
N ASP A 271 2.06 -22.35 -29.19
CA ASP A 271 0.90 -23.23 -29.10
C ASP A 271 0.36 -23.20 -27.66
N LEU A 272 1.25 -23.23 -26.66
CA LEU A 272 0.90 -23.14 -25.24
C LEU A 272 0.24 -21.80 -24.88
N CYS A 273 0.71 -20.70 -25.45
CA CYS A 273 0.17 -19.38 -25.16
C CYS A 273 -1.27 -19.17 -25.68
N SER A 274 -1.75 -20.05 -26.55
CA SER A 274 -3.10 -19.97 -27.14
C SER A 274 -4.11 -20.93 -26.52
N GLU A 275 -3.65 -21.97 -25.81
CA GLU A 275 -4.47 -23.05 -25.27
C GLU A 275 -4.17 -23.25 -23.77
N GLU A 276 -5.04 -22.77 -22.88
CA GLU A 276 -4.85 -22.86 -21.42
C GLU A 276 -4.88 -24.31 -20.87
N GLU A 277 -5.37 -25.30 -21.62
CA GLU A 277 -5.69 -26.63 -21.08
C GLU A 277 -4.54 -27.66 -21.10
N ASP A 278 -3.41 -27.42 -21.79
CA ASP A 278 -2.33 -28.42 -21.99
C ASP A 278 -0.91 -27.92 -21.62
N VAL A 279 -0.77 -27.09 -20.59
CA VAL A 279 0.57 -26.68 -20.11
C VAL A 279 1.32 -27.87 -19.50
N PRO A 280 2.54 -28.21 -19.96
CA PRO A 280 3.31 -29.32 -19.42
C PRO A 280 3.60 -29.17 -17.93
N THR A 281 3.55 -30.26 -17.15
CA THR A 281 3.68 -30.22 -15.67
C THR A 281 5.08 -29.83 -15.16
N TRP A 282 6.07 -29.76 -16.04
CA TRP A 282 7.46 -29.39 -15.73
C TRP A 282 7.75 -27.94 -16.11
N GLY A 283 6.72 -27.13 -16.32
CA GLY A 283 6.84 -25.69 -16.41
C GLY A 283 5.51 -25.00 -16.24
N HIS A 284 5.50 -23.70 -16.46
CA HIS A 284 4.30 -22.88 -16.43
C HIS A 284 4.44 -21.70 -17.39
N LEU A 285 3.30 -21.11 -17.74
CA LEU A 285 3.26 -19.92 -18.58
C LEU A 285 3.26 -18.68 -17.71
N GLU A 286 4.06 -17.70 -18.13
CA GLU A 286 4.10 -16.37 -17.52
C GLU A 286 4.00 -15.27 -18.57
N ARG A 287 3.78 -14.04 -18.09
CA ARG A 287 3.81 -12.84 -18.92
C ARG A 287 5.07 -12.07 -18.61
N LYS A 288 5.87 -11.80 -19.64
CA LYS A 288 7.08 -10.99 -19.55
C LYS A 288 6.88 -9.66 -20.24
N PHE A 289 7.08 -8.56 -19.52
CA PHE A 289 7.14 -7.23 -20.13
C PHE A 289 8.57 -6.93 -20.57
N SER A 290 8.78 -6.85 -21.89
CA SER A 290 10.11 -6.70 -22.51
C SER A 290 10.56 -5.24 -22.52
N VAL A 291 10.87 -4.71 -21.34
CA VAL A 291 11.31 -3.31 -21.16
C VAL A 291 12.62 -2.98 -21.88
N ASP A 292 13.42 -4.00 -22.18
CA ASP A 292 14.70 -3.86 -22.88
C ASP A 292 14.58 -4.03 -24.41
N ASP A 293 13.37 -4.19 -24.94
CA ASP A 293 13.15 -4.23 -26.39
C ASP A 293 13.58 -2.91 -27.03
N ALA A 294 14.40 -2.99 -28.09
CA ALA A 294 14.94 -1.81 -28.75
C ALA A 294 13.85 -0.87 -29.30
N ASN A 295 12.70 -1.39 -29.75
CA ASN A 295 11.58 -0.57 -30.21
C ASN A 295 10.83 0.07 -29.05
N PHE A 296 10.80 -0.56 -27.87
CA PHE A 296 10.26 0.04 -26.66
C PHE A 296 11.17 1.20 -26.23
N ILE A 297 12.46 0.92 -25.97
CA ILE A 297 13.46 1.89 -25.48
C ILE A 297 13.53 3.12 -26.40
N ASN A 298 13.61 2.91 -27.72
CA ASN A 298 13.80 3.99 -28.69
C ASN A 298 12.51 4.74 -29.04
N SER A 299 11.35 4.30 -28.54
CA SER A 299 10.07 4.98 -28.78
C SER A 299 9.73 5.90 -27.62
N PRO A 300 9.79 7.24 -27.79
CA PRO A 300 9.36 8.18 -26.75
C PRO A 300 7.86 8.10 -26.46
N ALA A 301 7.07 7.46 -27.34
CA ALA A 301 5.66 7.19 -27.06
C ALA A 301 5.48 6.05 -26.05
N PHE A 302 6.37 5.05 -26.06
CA PHE A 302 6.25 3.85 -25.23
C PHE A 302 7.14 3.91 -23.99
N ASN A 303 8.42 4.26 -24.12
CA ASN A 303 9.36 4.38 -23.01
C ASN A 303 9.16 5.70 -22.25
N LYS A 304 8.02 5.82 -21.56
CA LYS A 304 7.70 6.93 -20.67
C LYS A 304 8.11 6.58 -19.23
N LEU A 305 9.41 6.48 -18.98
CA LEU A 305 9.92 6.21 -17.63
C LEU A 305 9.63 7.41 -16.70
N VAL A 306 8.94 7.15 -15.59
CA VAL A 306 8.56 8.18 -14.60
C VAL A 306 9.42 8.07 -13.35
N TYR A 307 9.58 6.85 -12.84
CA TYR A 307 10.36 6.53 -11.65
C TYR A 307 11.10 5.22 -11.84
N CYS A 308 12.20 5.05 -11.12
CA CYS A 308 12.91 3.80 -10.97
C CYS A 308 13.53 3.69 -9.57
N SER A 309 14.06 2.52 -9.23
CA SER A 309 14.75 2.22 -7.98
C SER A 309 15.98 3.09 -7.70
N CYS A 310 16.48 3.80 -8.71
CA CYS A 310 17.60 4.69 -8.56
C CYS A 310 17.10 6.02 -7.97
N ASN A 311 17.57 6.36 -6.77
CA ASN A 311 17.10 7.49 -5.96
C ASN A 311 17.29 8.91 -6.54
N ASP A 312 17.76 9.05 -7.78
CA ASP A 312 17.90 10.33 -8.45
C ASP A 312 17.01 10.32 -9.70
N ASP A 313 16.14 11.33 -9.82
CA ASP A 313 15.54 11.66 -11.12
C ASP A 313 16.67 11.68 -12.15
N PRO A 314 16.64 10.84 -13.22
CA PRO A 314 17.65 10.92 -14.25
C PRO A 314 17.69 12.38 -14.71
N PRO A 315 18.86 13.04 -14.73
CA PRO A 315 18.93 14.45 -15.06
C PRO A 315 18.18 14.66 -16.39
N PRO A 316 17.35 15.72 -16.51
CA PRO A 316 16.48 15.93 -17.68
C PRO A 316 17.25 15.91 -19.01
N ASP A 317 18.54 16.22 -18.92
CA ASP A 317 19.47 16.40 -20.02
C ASP A 317 20.05 15.06 -20.53
N ASP A 318 19.95 13.99 -19.75
CA ASP A 318 20.54 12.68 -20.06
C ASP A 318 19.74 11.52 -19.42
N PRO A 319 18.63 11.09 -20.06
CA PRO A 319 17.86 9.91 -19.63
C PRO A 319 18.64 8.60 -19.82
N THR A 320 19.83 8.65 -20.43
CA THR A 320 20.75 7.52 -20.59
C THR A 320 21.87 7.52 -19.56
N LYS A 321 21.89 8.48 -18.63
CA LYS A 321 22.83 8.45 -17.52
C LYS A 321 22.39 7.35 -16.56
N ASP A 322 22.83 6.14 -16.88
CA ASP A 322 22.56 4.93 -16.15
C ASP A 322 22.84 5.14 -14.68
N CYS A 323 21.90 4.70 -13.85
CA CYS A 323 22.12 4.54 -12.44
C CYS A 323 23.40 3.73 -12.23
N ILE A 324 24.30 4.21 -11.38
CA ILE A 324 25.52 3.47 -11.07
C ILE A 324 25.16 2.08 -10.50
N ASP A 325 24.08 2.02 -9.72
CA ASP A 325 23.51 0.78 -9.21
C ASP A 325 21.97 0.91 -9.11
N PRO A 326 21.19 0.18 -9.92
CA PRO A 326 19.73 0.22 -9.86
C PRO A 326 19.15 -0.71 -8.78
N TRP A 327 19.98 -1.47 -8.06
CA TRP A 327 19.53 -2.48 -7.11
C TRP A 327 19.34 -1.91 -5.71
N VAL A 328 18.16 -2.13 -5.12
CA VAL A 328 17.78 -1.64 -3.79
C VAL A 328 17.22 -2.75 -2.90
N LEU A 329 17.38 -2.62 -1.58
CA LEU A 329 16.84 -3.59 -0.62
C LEU A 329 15.36 -3.32 -0.26
N ASN A 330 14.78 -2.20 -0.72
CA ASN A 330 13.41 -1.83 -0.40
C ASN A 330 12.42 -2.83 -1.04
N THR A 331 11.38 -3.20 -0.29
CA THR A 331 10.29 -4.10 -0.72
C THR A 331 8.94 -3.39 -0.87
N SER A 332 8.93 -2.08 -0.71
CA SER A 332 7.75 -1.25 -0.89
C SER A 332 8.15 0.20 -1.11
N GLU A 333 7.31 0.94 -1.84
CA GLU A 333 7.51 2.38 -2.08
C GLU A 333 6.16 3.10 -2.22
N ILE A 334 6.15 4.40 -1.90
CA ILE A 334 5.03 5.29 -2.20
C ILE A 334 5.50 6.38 -3.17
N LEU A 335 5.05 6.28 -4.42
CA LEU A 335 5.43 7.20 -5.49
C LEU A 335 4.46 8.39 -5.54
N TYR A 336 5.02 9.59 -5.60
CA TYR A 336 4.29 10.86 -5.70
C TYR A 336 4.61 11.51 -7.04
N ASP A 337 3.79 12.49 -7.45
CA ASP A 337 3.97 13.26 -8.69
C ASP A 337 4.32 12.39 -9.92
N VAL A 338 3.58 11.29 -10.12
CA VAL A 338 3.83 10.35 -11.23
C VAL A 338 3.46 10.93 -12.60
N TYR A 339 2.95 12.16 -12.62
CA TYR A 339 2.63 12.94 -13.81
C TYR A 339 3.66 14.05 -14.11
N LYS A 340 4.75 14.19 -13.34
CA LYS A 340 5.75 15.28 -13.50
C LYS A 340 6.25 15.51 -14.94
N ASN A 341 6.34 14.45 -15.75
CA ASN A 341 6.80 14.49 -17.14
C ASN A 341 5.68 14.71 -18.17
N ALA A 342 4.42 14.78 -17.74
CA ALA A 342 3.25 14.96 -18.59
C ALA A 342 2.39 16.11 -18.08
N GLN A 343 2.23 17.15 -18.90
CA GLN A 343 1.41 18.31 -18.53
C GLN A 343 0.00 18.16 -19.09
N PHE A 344 -0.99 18.14 -18.20
CA PHE A 344 -2.40 18.15 -18.53
C PHE A 344 -3.07 19.36 -17.88
N ASP A 345 -3.91 20.04 -18.65
CA ASP A 345 -4.66 21.22 -18.17
C ASP A 345 -5.97 20.83 -17.44
N THR A 346 -6.36 19.56 -17.51
CA THR A 346 -7.61 19.01 -16.95
C THR A 346 -7.34 17.75 -16.16
N THR A 347 -8.26 17.36 -15.28
CA THR A 347 -8.15 16.10 -14.54
C THR A 347 -8.15 14.94 -15.52
N VAL A 348 -7.12 14.09 -15.46
CA VAL A 348 -6.96 12.92 -16.32
C VAL A 348 -6.83 11.64 -15.49
N GLN A 349 -7.23 10.52 -16.08
CA GLN A 349 -7.01 9.18 -15.56
C GLN A 349 -6.25 8.41 -16.64
N MET A 350 -5.08 7.88 -16.29
CA MET A 350 -4.20 7.20 -17.25
C MET A 350 -3.63 5.92 -16.63
N TRP A 351 -3.23 5.01 -17.49
CA TRP A 351 -2.58 3.75 -17.14
C TRP A 351 -1.09 3.94 -16.87
N PHE A 352 -0.61 3.17 -15.90
CA PHE A 352 0.79 3.01 -15.56
C PHE A 352 1.14 1.51 -15.53
N MET A 353 2.39 1.18 -15.86
CA MET A 353 2.94 -0.16 -15.76
C MET A 353 4.11 -0.14 -14.78
N PHE A 354 3.97 -0.87 -13.68
CA PHE A 354 5.03 -1.08 -12.71
C PHE A 354 5.72 -2.40 -12.99
N TRP A 355 7.03 -2.35 -13.19
CA TRP A 355 7.89 -3.49 -13.49
C TRP A 355 8.91 -3.64 -12.37
N VAL A 356 9.18 -4.87 -11.93
CA VAL A 356 10.18 -5.15 -10.90
C VAL A 356 10.83 -6.51 -11.13
N ARG A 357 12.14 -6.59 -10.87
CA ARG A 357 12.91 -7.83 -10.82
C ARG A 357 13.73 -7.88 -9.54
N CYS A 358 13.92 -9.06 -8.98
CA CYS A 358 14.87 -9.29 -7.90
C CYS A 358 16.13 -9.99 -8.40
N ARG A 359 17.20 -9.92 -7.60
CA ARG A 359 18.38 -10.78 -7.68
C ARG A 359 18.75 -11.25 -6.28
N ASP A 360 19.41 -12.39 -6.20
CA ASP A 360 19.87 -13.03 -4.97
C ASP A 360 21.31 -12.66 -4.62
N ASP A 361 21.91 -13.45 -3.73
CA ASP A 361 23.27 -13.30 -3.22
C ASP A 361 24.38 -13.83 -4.16
N ALA A 362 24.04 -14.44 -5.29
CA ALA A 362 24.95 -14.68 -6.41
C ALA A 362 24.83 -13.61 -7.50
N PHE A 363 23.94 -12.62 -7.30
CA PHE A 363 23.59 -11.56 -8.23
C PHE A 363 22.88 -12.07 -9.49
N VAL A 364 22.30 -13.27 -9.47
CA VAL A 364 21.49 -13.77 -10.58
C VAL A 364 20.13 -13.12 -10.51
N ALA A 365 19.76 -12.46 -11.60
CA ALA A 365 18.48 -11.75 -11.69
C ALA A 365 17.37 -12.71 -12.13
N ASP A 366 16.15 -12.42 -11.66
CA ASP A 366 14.93 -13.01 -12.19
C ASP A 366 14.87 -12.83 -13.72
N LEU A 367 14.76 -13.94 -14.45
CA LEU A 367 14.73 -13.98 -15.91
C LEU A 367 13.35 -13.62 -16.49
N VAL A 368 12.30 -13.66 -15.66
CA VAL A 368 10.93 -13.22 -15.98
C VAL A 368 10.47 -12.16 -14.98
N PRO A 369 11.03 -10.94 -15.07
CA PRO A 369 10.58 -9.83 -14.23
C PRO A 369 9.06 -9.68 -14.22
N THR A 370 8.52 -9.54 -13.02
CA THR A 370 7.08 -9.38 -12.83
C THR A 370 6.66 -7.93 -13.11
N PHE A 371 5.41 -7.75 -13.55
CA PHE A 371 4.84 -6.43 -13.75
C PHE A 371 3.34 -6.43 -13.45
N ASP A 372 2.82 -5.26 -13.09
CA ASP A 372 1.39 -5.03 -12.91
C ASP A 372 1.01 -3.66 -13.49
N SER A 373 -0.27 -3.48 -13.81
CA SER A 373 -0.79 -2.25 -14.41
C SER A 373 -1.95 -1.70 -13.60
N PHE A 374 -1.99 -0.39 -13.44
CA PHE A 374 -3.02 0.29 -12.68
C PHE A 374 -3.27 1.69 -13.20
N GLU A 375 -4.44 2.23 -12.87
CA GLU A 375 -4.82 3.58 -13.22
C GLU A 375 -4.47 4.56 -12.09
N VAL A 376 -4.04 5.76 -12.47
CA VAL A 376 -3.79 6.87 -11.55
C VAL A 376 -4.54 8.10 -12.05
N ILE A 377 -5.26 8.79 -11.17
CA ILE A 377 -5.93 10.05 -11.47
C ILE A 377 -5.03 11.22 -11.08
N ASP A 378 -4.82 12.16 -12.00
CA ASP A 378 -4.16 13.44 -11.72
C ASP A 378 -5.21 14.54 -11.51
N PRO A 379 -5.50 14.96 -10.27
CA PRO A 379 -6.53 15.95 -9.99
C PRO A 379 -6.09 17.36 -10.41
N ARG A 380 -6.93 18.06 -11.19
CA ARG A 380 -6.70 19.47 -11.58
C ARG A 380 -7.72 20.46 -11.01
N TYR A 381 -8.78 19.98 -10.35
CA TYR A 381 -9.80 20.81 -9.72
C TYR A 381 -10.32 21.93 -10.64
N GLU A 382 -10.48 21.62 -11.92
CA GLU A 382 -10.78 22.59 -12.97
C GLU A 382 -12.21 23.16 -12.87
N ARG A 383 -13.10 22.51 -12.12
CA ARG A 383 -14.48 22.92 -11.87
C ARG A 383 -14.65 23.38 -10.42
N ASP A 384 -15.62 24.25 -10.18
CA ASP A 384 -15.80 24.85 -8.86
C ASP A 384 -16.64 23.95 -7.92
N VAL A 385 -17.84 23.53 -8.35
CA VAL A 385 -18.83 22.90 -7.46
C VAL A 385 -19.52 21.73 -8.15
N VAL A 386 -19.60 20.58 -7.48
CA VAL A 386 -20.49 19.48 -7.84
C VAL A 386 -21.55 19.25 -6.76
N VAL A 387 -22.78 18.96 -7.15
CA VAL A 387 -23.85 18.44 -6.29
C VAL A 387 -24.02 16.96 -6.54
N VAL A 388 -23.84 16.15 -5.49
CA VAL A 388 -24.05 14.71 -5.49
C VAL A 388 -25.35 14.42 -4.76
N ASP A 389 -26.42 14.23 -5.53
CA ASP A 389 -27.77 13.95 -5.05
C ASP A 389 -27.99 12.46 -4.84
N PHE A 390 -28.00 12.03 -3.58
CA PHE A 390 -28.32 10.67 -3.16
C PHE A 390 -29.83 10.41 -3.05
N ALA A 391 -30.69 11.42 -3.25
CA ALA A 391 -32.13 11.31 -3.06
C ALA A 391 -32.87 10.65 -4.25
N GLY A 392 -32.23 10.47 -5.40
CA GLY A 392 -32.86 9.94 -6.62
C GLY A 392 -33.29 8.47 -6.58
N MET A 393 -33.01 7.73 -5.51
CA MET A 393 -33.48 6.35 -5.40
C MET A 393 -34.97 6.32 -5.01
N PRO A 394 -35.83 5.57 -5.73
CA PRO A 394 -37.17 5.28 -5.25
C PRO A 394 -37.07 4.42 -4.01
N SER A 395 -37.21 5.02 -2.82
CA SER A 395 -37.65 4.28 -1.64
C SER A 395 -38.96 3.58 -2.00
N ALA A 396 -39.22 2.42 -1.41
CA ALA A 396 -40.39 1.60 -1.71
C ALA A 396 -41.69 2.37 -1.41
N GLY A 397 -42.12 3.11 -2.43
CA GLY A 397 -43.31 3.94 -2.52
C GLY A 397 -43.24 5.29 -1.79
N TRP A 398 -44.00 6.22 -2.37
CA TRP A 398 -44.88 7.19 -1.70
C TRP A 398 -44.49 8.66 -1.66
N CYS A 399 -43.20 9.04 -1.75
CA CYS A 399 -42.79 10.45 -1.79
C CYS A 399 -41.48 10.61 -2.57
N LEU A 400 -41.55 10.87 -3.88
CA LEU A 400 -40.34 11.15 -4.68
C LEU A 400 -40.21 12.65 -4.91
N PRO A 401 -39.10 13.29 -4.53
CA PRO A 401 -38.88 14.64 -4.98
C PRO A 401 -38.75 14.67 -6.52
N LEU A 402 -39.33 15.67 -7.17
CA LEU A 402 -39.18 15.90 -8.61
C LEU A 402 -37.73 16.28 -8.88
N LYS A 403 -37.03 15.46 -9.66
CA LYS A 403 -35.62 15.65 -10.01
C LYS A 403 -35.36 17.05 -10.57
N GLU A 404 -36.21 17.50 -11.49
CA GLU A 404 -36.13 18.80 -12.13
C GLU A 404 -36.20 19.94 -11.11
N VAL A 405 -37.02 19.79 -10.07
CA VAL A 405 -37.19 20.80 -9.02
C VAL A 405 -35.98 20.83 -8.07
N ARG A 406 -35.38 19.67 -7.78
CA ARG A 406 -34.15 19.60 -6.96
C ARG A 406 -32.96 20.21 -7.70
N THR A 407 -32.79 19.85 -8.97
CA THR A 407 -31.76 20.45 -9.83
C THR A 407 -31.93 21.96 -9.90
N ALA A 408 -33.14 22.45 -10.19
CA ALA A 408 -33.40 23.90 -10.27
C ALA A 408 -33.06 24.63 -8.95
N TYR A 409 -33.40 24.03 -7.80
CA TYR A 409 -33.02 24.59 -6.51
C TYR A 409 -31.51 24.70 -6.34
N TRP A 410 -30.77 23.64 -6.66
CA TRP A 410 -29.32 23.64 -6.49
C TRP A 410 -28.62 24.62 -7.44
N VAL A 411 -29.12 24.75 -8.66
CA VAL A 411 -28.71 25.80 -9.61
C VAL A 411 -28.93 27.18 -8.98
N ASP A 412 -30.13 27.46 -8.47
CA ASP A 412 -30.44 28.76 -7.85
C ASP A 412 -29.58 29.01 -6.59
N ALA A 413 -29.38 27.99 -5.76
CA ALA A 413 -28.60 28.08 -4.53
C ALA A 413 -27.13 28.39 -4.83
N ILE A 414 -26.53 27.70 -5.81
CA ILE A 414 -25.13 27.91 -6.22
C ILE A 414 -24.97 29.27 -6.89
N ASN A 415 -25.88 29.64 -7.81
CA ASN A 415 -25.85 30.96 -8.45
C ASN A 415 -25.98 32.11 -7.44
N ASN A 416 -26.78 31.94 -6.40
CA ASN A 416 -26.90 32.94 -5.33
C ASN A 416 -25.66 33.00 -4.44
N TRP A 417 -25.00 31.86 -4.20
CA TRP A 417 -23.77 31.81 -3.40
C TRP A 417 -22.56 32.37 -4.16
N LYS A 418 -22.35 31.92 -5.40
CA LYS A 418 -21.22 32.31 -6.25
C LYS A 418 -21.71 32.48 -7.70
N PRO A 419 -22.20 33.68 -8.06
CA PRO A 419 -22.81 33.96 -9.37
C PRO A 419 -21.92 33.71 -10.59
N ASP A 420 -20.61 33.66 -10.38
CA ASP A 420 -19.61 33.42 -11.43
C ASP A 420 -19.32 31.93 -11.67
N VAL A 421 -19.97 31.00 -10.93
CA VAL A 421 -19.85 29.56 -11.17
C VAL A 421 -20.61 29.19 -12.43
N ASP A 422 -19.89 28.62 -13.40
CA ASP A 422 -20.50 27.96 -14.55
C ASP A 422 -21.00 26.57 -14.14
N PHE A 423 -22.25 26.51 -13.66
CA PHE A 423 -22.86 25.28 -13.16
C PHE A 423 -23.62 24.54 -14.27
N ASP A 424 -23.00 23.52 -14.83
CA ASP A 424 -23.52 22.73 -15.94
C ASP A 424 -24.53 21.67 -15.48
N THR A 425 -25.76 21.84 -15.93
CA THR A 425 -26.85 20.88 -15.73
C THR A 425 -27.19 20.06 -16.97
N THR A 426 -26.46 20.28 -18.07
CA THR A 426 -26.62 19.49 -19.29
C THR A 426 -25.97 18.12 -19.06
N GLY A 427 -26.70 17.03 -19.34
CA GLY A 427 -26.28 15.66 -19.00
C GLY A 427 -27.04 15.02 -17.84
N ILE A 428 -27.98 15.75 -17.23
CA ILE A 428 -28.86 15.23 -16.20
C ILE A 428 -29.85 14.21 -16.79
N GLY A 429 -29.53 12.92 -16.66
CA GLY A 429 -30.47 11.82 -16.91
C GLY A 429 -30.09 10.93 -18.08
N GLY A 430 -29.33 9.89 -17.78
CA GLY A 430 -29.11 8.75 -18.65
C GLY A 430 -27.97 7.93 -18.08
N ASN A 431 -27.97 6.62 -18.30
CA ASN A 431 -26.79 5.78 -18.08
C ASN A 431 -25.63 6.29 -18.96
N THR A 432 -24.93 7.33 -18.54
CA THR A 432 -23.81 7.89 -19.28
C THR A 432 -22.53 7.26 -18.76
N GLY A 433 -22.30 6.01 -19.17
CA GLY A 433 -20.95 5.47 -19.29
C GLY A 433 -20.20 6.06 -20.50
N GLY A 434 -20.50 7.30 -20.88
CA GLY A 434 -19.89 8.00 -22.01
C GLY A 434 -19.13 9.21 -21.48
N GLU A 435 -17.83 9.26 -21.73
CA GLU A 435 -16.83 10.13 -21.12
C GLU A 435 -16.91 11.64 -21.48
N GLY A 436 -18.01 12.10 -22.07
CA GLY A 436 -18.04 13.41 -22.75
C GLY A 436 -18.60 14.60 -21.96
N ILE A 437 -19.42 14.37 -20.92
CA ILE A 437 -20.07 15.46 -20.17
C ILE A 437 -20.02 15.11 -18.69
N SER A 438 -19.33 15.94 -17.91
CA SER A 438 -19.30 15.86 -16.45
C SER A 438 -20.32 16.85 -15.90
N PRO A 439 -21.59 16.46 -15.70
CA PRO A 439 -22.60 17.37 -15.17
C PRO A 439 -22.22 17.77 -13.75
N ASP A 440 -22.39 19.04 -13.37
CA ASP A 440 -22.17 19.50 -12.00
C ASP A 440 -23.27 19.03 -11.04
N TYR A 441 -24.29 18.36 -11.56
CA TYR A 441 -25.34 17.72 -10.79
C TYR A 441 -25.39 16.21 -11.08
N ILE A 442 -24.97 15.40 -10.11
CA ILE A 442 -25.01 13.94 -10.18
C ILE A 442 -26.23 13.44 -9.41
N ASP A 443 -27.09 12.71 -10.09
CA ASP A 443 -28.20 11.99 -9.48
C ASP A 443 -27.80 10.51 -9.25
N VAL A 444 -27.49 10.14 -8.01
CA VAL A 444 -27.02 8.80 -7.62
C VAL A 444 -28.22 7.84 -7.53
N ALA A 445 -28.70 7.41 -8.70
CA ALA A 445 -29.74 6.37 -8.79
C ALA A 445 -29.19 4.97 -8.43
N MET A 446 -30.10 4.07 -8.02
CA MET A 446 -29.82 2.72 -7.51
C MET A 446 -28.73 2.00 -8.33
N ARG A 447 -27.50 1.90 -7.77
CA ARG A 447 -26.33 1.11 -8.20
C ARG A 447 -25.13 1.87 -8.78
N LEU A 448 -25.21 3.17 -9.03
CA LEU A 448 -24.05 3.91 -9.53
C LEU A 448 -23.18 4.41 -8.36
N LYS A 449 -21.90 4.06 -8.37
CA LYS A 449 -20.90 4.72 -7.52
C LYS A 449 -20.63 6.10 -8.12
N VAL A 450 -20.45 7.11 -7.27
CA VAL A 450 -19.98 8.43 -7.72
C VAL A 450 -18.56 8.25 -8.27
N PRO A 451 -18.28 8.53 -9.55
CA PRO A 451 -16.94 8.34 -10.10
C PRO A 451 -15.92 9.23 -9.38
N LEU A 452 -14.80 8.66 -8.94
CA LEU A 452 -13.77 9.41 -8.21
C LEU A 452 -13.19 10.54 -9.07
N VAL A 453 -12.87 10.24 -10.34
CA VAL A 453 -12.39 11.23 -11.32
C VAL A 453 -13.29 12.46 -11.39
N MET A 454 -14.61 12.26 -11.28
CA MET A 454 -15.58 13.35 -11.34
C MET A 454 -15.50 14.23 -10.10
N LEU A 455 -15.39 13.65 -8.90
CA LEU A 455 -15.18 14.43 -7.67
C LEU A 455 -13.88 15.24 -7.73
N LEU A 456 -12.81 14.63 -8.26
CA LEU A 456 -11.48 15.26 -8.35
C LEU A 456 -11.39 16.38 -9.40
N LYS A 457 -12.36 16.49 -10.31
CA LYS A 457 -12.53 17.67 -11.18
C LYS A 457 -13.00 18.91 -10.41
N HIS A 458 -13.57 18.75 -9.22
CA HIS A 458 -14.25 19.85 -8.52
C HIS A 458 -13.52 20.25 -7.24
N LYS A 459 -13.47 21.55 -6.95
CA LYS A 459 -12.92 22.08 -5.69
C LYS A 459 -13.83 21.79 -4.49
N VAL A 460 -15.15 21.80 -4.73
CA VAL A 460 -16.19 21.60 -3.72
C VAL A 460 -17.18 20.53 -4.19
N ALA A 461 -17.51 19.58 -3.32
CA ALA A 461 -18.60 18.62 -3.53
C ALA A 461 -19.67 18.76 -2.44
N ILE A 462 -20.91 18.97 -2.85
CA ILE A 462 -22.09 19.07 -2.00
C ILE A 462 -22.83 17.74 -2.05
N LEU A 463 -22.79 16.98 -0.97
CA LEU A 463 -23.50 15.73 -0.80
C LEU A 463 -24.91 16.02 -0.28
N TYR A 464 -25.93 15.64 -1.04
CA TYR A 464 -27.32 15.92 -0.71
C TYR A 464 -28.14 14.64 -0.55
N ASP A 465 -28.90 14.54 0.54
CA ASP A 465 -29.86 13.46 0.74
C ASP A 465 -31.03 13.96 1.61
N ASP A 466 -32.19 14.21 1.00
CA ASP A 466 -33.40 14.64 1.72
C ASP A 466 -34.37 13.49 2.04
N ARG A 467 -33.97 12.24 1.78
CA ARG A 467 -34.87 11.08 1.91
C ARG A 467 -35.33 10.90 3.35
N ILE A 468 -36.61 10.55 3.48
CA ILE A 468 -37.22 10.20 4.77
C ILE A 468 -36.71 8.86 5.29
N SER A 469 -36.46 7.89 4.42
CA SER A 469 -35.85 6.61 4.78
C SER A 469 -34.38 6.66 4.41
N GLY A 470 -33.50 6.57 5.41
CA GLY A 470 -32.06 6.64 5.20
C GLY A 470 -31.52 5.57 4.25
N TRP A 471 -30.30 5.82 3.79
CA TRP A 471 -29.51 4.87 3.02
C TRP A 471 -28.13 4.78 3.68
N ASN A 472 -27.48 3.64 3.55
CA ASN A 472 -26.21 3.39 4.19
C ASN A 472 -25.03 4.09 3.48
N PHE A 473 -24.83 5.41 3.62
CA PHE A 473 -23.74 6.17 2.98
C PHE A 473 -22.38 5.44 2.94
N SER A 474 -22.08 4.58 3.92
CA SER A 474 -20.87 3.75 3.95
C SER A 474 -20.60 2.94 2.66
N GLY A 475 -21.63 2.56 1.90
CA GLY A 475 -21.47 1.82 0.64
C GLY A 475 -20.92 2.67 -0.52
N TYR A 476 -21.04 3.99 -0.44
CA TYR A 476 -20.61 4.95 -1.47
C TYR A 476 -19.56 5.94 -1.01
N SER A 477 -19.27 5.96 0.30
CA SER A 477 -18.41 6.95 0.92
C SER A 477 -16.94 6.82 0.56
N HIS A 478 -16.51 5.68 0.00
CA HIS A 478 -15.09 5.45 -0.29
C HIS A 478 -14.51 6.51 -1.24
N ASN A 479 -15.13 6.75 -2.39
CA ASN A 479 -14.65 7.77 -3.34
C ASN A 479 -14.76 9.18 -2.78
N VAL A 480 -15.77 9.45 -1.93
CA VAL A 480 -15.88 10.74 -1.23
C VAL A 480 -14.72 10.93 -0.26
N TYR A 481 -14.38 9.93 0.53
CA TYR A 481 -13.25 9.98 1.46
C TYR A 481 -11.93 10.17 0.72
N THR A 482 -11.71 9.41 -0.35
CA THR A 482 -10.53 9.55 -1.21
C THR A 482 -10.44 10.95 -1.82
N ALA A 483 -11.57 11.53 -2.27
CA ALA A 483 -11.62 12.89 -2.78
C ALA A 483 -11.28 13.93 -1.70
N ILE A 484 -11.79 13.77 -0.47
CA ILE A 484 -11.45 14.65 0.66
C ILE A 484 -9.94 14.61 0.94
N ASP A 485 -9.36 13.40 1.01
CA ASP A 485 -7.93 13.24 1.26
C ASP A 485 -7.05 13.80 0.14
N ALA A 486 -7.56 13.83 -1.10
CA ALA A 486 -6.89 14.46 -2.22
C ALA A 486 -6.94 16.00 -2.17
N GLY A 487 -7.89 16.58 -1.43
CA GLY A 487 -8.04 18.03 -1.26
C GLY A 487 -9.41 18.60 -1.67
N VAL A 488 -10.38 17.76 -2.05
CA VAL A 488 -11.75 18.22 -2.34
C VAL A 488 -12.45 18.64 -1.05
N ASN A 489 -13.00 19.85 -1.05
CA ASN A 489 -13.83 20.30 0.07
C ASN A 489 -15.22 19.67 -0.04
N VAL A 490 -15.67 18.99 1.01
CA VAL A 490 -16.97 18.30 0.99
C VAL A 490 -17.94 18.94 1.96
N TRP A 491 -19.12 19.30 1.47
CA TRP A 491 -20.25 19.70 2.31
C TRP A 491 -21.32 18.63 2.28
N ALA A 492 -22.02 18.44 3.38
CA ALA A 492 -23.08 17.45 3.46
C ALA A 492 -24.37 18.10 3.95
N THR A 493 -25.46 17.82 3.26
CA THR A 493 -26.81 18.21 3.64
C THR A 493 -27.69 16.98 3.57
N TRP A 494 -27.77 16.33 4.71
CA TRP A 494 -28.43 15.04 4.85
C TRP A 494 -29.65 15.17 5.74
N ARG A 495 -30.65 14.35 5.50
CA ARG A 495 -31.71 14.09 6.45
C ARG A 495 -31.35 12.90 7.33
N VAL A 496 -30.75 11.87 6.73
CA VAL A 496 -30.41 10.60 7.38
C VAL A 496 -29.11 10.02 6.81
N PRO A 497 -27.94 10.33 7.39
CA PRO A 497 -26.66 10.05 6.73
C PRO A 497 -26.15 8.61 6.89
N LEU A 498 -26.54 7.86 7.93
CA LEU A 498 -25.90 6.58 8.25
C LEU A 498 -26.84 5.36 8.25
N GLU A 499 -28.12 5.47 8.65
CA GLU A 499 -29.02 4.29 8.66
C GLU A 499 -30.50 4.58 8.35
N PRO A 500 -31.20 3.66 7.65
CA PRO A 500 -32.62 3.83 7.30
C PRO A 500 -33.66 3.70 8.42
N ASN A 501 -33.40 2.92 9.47
CA ASN A 501 -34.46 2.28 10.26
C ASN A 501 -34.13 2.15 11.76
N VAL A 502 -33.54 3.17 12.39
CA VAL A 502 -33.22 3.09 13.83
C VAL A 502 -34.21 3.92 14.62
N SER A 503 -35.05 3.23 15.37
CA SER A 503 -36.00 3.87 16.28
C SER A 503 -35.28 4.47 17.49
N GLY A 504 -35.23 5.80 17.58
CA GLY A 504 -35.11 6.56 18.83
C GLY A 504 -33.86 6.30 19.69
N HIS A 505 -32.74 5.90 19.08
CA HIS A 505 -31.53 5.52 19.83
C HIS A 505 -30.28 6.28 19.39
N ASP A 506 -29.33 6.38 20.34
CA ASP A 506 -27.95 6.81 20.10
C ASP A 506 -27.30 5.85 19.10
N PHE A 507 -26.87 6.40 17.96
CA PHE A 507 -26.17 5.66 16.92
C PHE A 507 -24.66 5.73 17.14
N THR A 508 -23.99 4.58 17.05
CA THR A 508 -22.54 4.50 17.10
C THR A 508 -21.96 4.89 15.75
N ILE A 509 -21.25 6.01 15.70
CA ILE A 509 -20.72 6.55 14.45
C ILE A 509 -19.49 5.76 14.00
N PRO A 510 -19.42 5.32 12.73
CA PRO A 510 -18.24 4.66 12.19
C PRO A 510 -16.99 5.55 12.33
N PRO A 511 -15.84 5.02 12.77
CA PRO A 511 -14.62 5.82 12.97
C PRO A 511 -14.19 6.66 11.77
N ARG A 512 -14.37 6.15 10.54
CA ARG A 512 -14.11 6.91 9.31
C ARG A 512 -15.04 8.12 9.17
N TYR A 513 -16.34 7.94 9.41
CA TYR A 513 -17.28 9.06 9.36
C TYR A 513 -16.94 10.12 10.42
N THR A 514 -16.56 9.71 11.63
CA THR A 514 -16.04 10.61 12.67
C THR A 514 -14.80 11.37 12.23
N TRP A 515 -13.89 10.71 11.50
CA TRP A 515 -12.67 11.32 10.96
C TRP A 515 -12.99 12.43 9.94
N TYR A 516 -13.82 12.12 8.93
CA TYR A 516 -14.07 13.03 7.81
C TYR A 516 -15.16 14.08 8.06
N PHE A 517 -16.12 13.81 8.94
CA PHE A 517 -17.24 14.73 9.20
C PHE A 517 -17.31 15.24 10.63
N GLY A 518 -16.32 14.90 11.47
CA GLY A 518 -16.17 15.47 12.80
C GLY A 518 -17.31 15.12 13.77
N VAL A 519 -18.10 14.07 13.53
CA VAL A 519 -19.22 13.67 14.39
C VAL A 519 -18.93 12.37 15.10
N SER A 520 -18.98 12.37 16.43
CA SER A 520 -18.66 11.23 17.28
C SER A 520 -19.89 10.45 17.76
N ARG A 521 -21.05 11.11 17.87
CA ARG A 521 -22.34 10.51 18.25
C ARG A 521 -23.46 11.21 17.50
N MET A 522 -24.55 10.49 17.23
CA MET A 522 -25.77 11.02 16.62
C MET A 522 -26.97 10.31 17.23
N ALA A 523 -28.09 11.00 17.37
CA ALA A 523 -29.37 10.37 17.70
C ALA A 523 -30.41 10.70 16.64
N TYR A 524 -31.22 9.70 16.28
CA TYR A 524 -32.32 9.87 15.35
C TYR A 524 -33.64 10.08 16.11
N SER A 525 -34.54 10.89 15.55
CA SER A 525 -35.85 11.20 16.15
C SER A 525 -36.90 10.11 15.93
N ASP A 526 -36.63 9.12 15.06
CA ASP A 526 -37.60 8.10 14.62
C ASP A 526 -38.80 8.68 13.88
N TRP A 527 -38.73 9.95 13.49
CA TRP A 527 -39.82 10.66 12.84
C TRP A 527 -40.19 9.99 11.53
N ALA A 528 -39.23 9.49 10.76
CA ALA A 528 -39.45 8.83 9.49
C ALA A 528 -40.30 7.57 9.67
N THR A 529 -40.01 6.77 10.68
CA THR A 529 -40.81 5.59 11.04
C THR A 529 -42.22 6.01 11.43
N GLN A 530 -42.38 7.08 12.20
CA GLN A 530 -43.71 7.60 12.60
C GLN A 530 -44.49 8.20 11.42
N ALA A 531 -43.83 8.89 10.50
CA ALA A 531 -44.44 9.43 9.28
C ALA A 531 -44.92 8.29 8.38
N VAL A 532 -44.09 7.26 8.19
CA VAL A 532 -44.43 6.07 7.41
C VAL A 532 -45.51 5.22 8.10
N ALA A 533 -45.47 5.08 9.43
CA ALA A 533 -46.45 4.31 10.21
C ALA A 533 -47.80 5.04 10.34
N GLY A 534 -47.79 6.36 10.52
CA GLY A 534 -48.97 7.22 10.54
C GLY A 534 -49.74 7.19 9.22
N CYS A 535 -49.04 7.02 8.09
CA CYS A 535 -49.66 6.77 6.79
C CYS A 535 -50.38 5.41 6.70
N ARG A 536 -50.13 4.44 7.60
CA ARG A 536 -50.63 3.06 7.48
C ARG A 536 -51.83 2.71 8.36
N TYR A 537 -52.15 3.43 9.45
CA TYR A 537 -52.97 2.78 10.50
C TYR A 537 -54.04 3.55 11.28
N ILE A 538 -54.32 4.85 11.10
CA ILE A 538 -55.30 5.50 11.99
C ILE A 538 -56.30 6.40 11.23
N GLU A 539 -57.56 5.97 11.22
CA GLU A 539 -58.71 6.76 10.80
C GLU A 539 -58.87 7.97 11.74
N GLY A 540 -58.76 9.20 11.20
CA GLY A 540 -58.90 10.45 11.97
C GLY A 540 -57.62 11.01 12.57
N TYR A 541 -56.45 10.42 12.31
CA TYR A 541 -55.16 11.04 12.62
C TYR A 541 -54.69 11.85 11.42
N GLU A 542 -54.38 13.13 11.62
CA GLU A 542 -53.66 13.90 10.61
C GLU A 542 -52.28 13.25 10.42
N PRO A 543 -51.89 12.90 9.19
CA PRO A 543 -50.63 12.24 8.97
C PRO A 543 -49.48 13.15 9.44
N ALA A 544 -48.50 12.54 10.11
CA ALA A 544 -47.38 13.28 10.68
C ALA A 544 -46.68 14.09 9.57
N ARG A 545 -46.61 15.40 9.81
CA ARG A 545 -46.19 16.41 8.85
C ARG A 545 -44.68 16.36 8.68
N VAL A 546 -44.24 16.57 7.45
CA VAL A 546 -42.83 16.80 7.10
C VAL A 546 -42.59 18.32 7.18
N GLU A 547 -41.34 18.76 7.30
CA GLU A 547 -40.87 20.16 7.12
C GLU A 547 -40.49 20.96 8.39
N ASP A 548 -39.26 20.74 8.88
CA ASP A 548 -38.48 21.76 9.63
C ASP A 548 -37.01 21.78 9.21
N PHE A 549 -36.67 21.22 8.04
CA PHE A 549 -35.33 21.40 7.52
C PHE A 549 -35.25 22.78 6.87
N ILE A 550 -34.94 23.80 7.66
CA ILE A 550 -34.74 25.17 7.18
C ILE A 550 -33.32 25.40 6.64
N GLY A 551 -32.43 24.41 6.74
CA GLY A 551 -31.10 24.49 6.18
C GLY A 551 -29.97 23.87 6.98
N ALA A 552 -28.78 23.85 6.38
CA ALA A 552 -27.50 23.60 7.06
C ALA A 552 -26.79 24.94 7.31
N TYR A 553 -26.10 25.10 8.45
CA TYR A 553 -25.33 26.30 8.75
C TYR A 553 -23.86 26.00 8.99
N ALA A 554 -23.01 26.94 8.61
CA ALA A 554 -21.59 26.91 8.90
C ALA A 554 -21.30 27.54 10.26
N ILE A 555 -20.36 26.96 11.00
CA ILE A 555 -19.77 27.54 12.21
C ILE A 555 -19.00 28.80 11.83
N ASP A 556 -18.23 28.76 10.73
CA ASP A 556 -17.64 29.95 10.14
C ASP A 556 -18.38 30.40 8.88
N SER A 557 -19.38 31.28 9.07
CA SER A 557 -20.17 31.83 7.98
C SER A 557 -19.40 32.76 7.02
N LEU A 558 -18.16 33.14 7.36
CA LEU A 558 -17.29 33.94 6.48
C LEU A 558 -16.54 33.05 5.50
N GLU A 559 -16.23 31.82 5.91
CA GLU A 559 -15.60 30.81 5.07
C GLU A 559 -16.65 30.05 4.23
N TRP A 560 -17.84 29.80 4.82
CA TRP A 560 -18.84 28.92 4.24
C TRP A 560 -20.27 29.49 4.31
N PRO A 561 -21.13 29.29 3.29
CA PRO A 561 -22.49 29.83 3.30
C PRO A 561 -23.43 28.99 4.17
N ASN A 562 -24.42 29.65 4.78
CA ASN A 562 -25.58 28.94 5.31
C ASN A 562 -26.47 28.50 4.14
N LEU A 563 -26.76 27.21 4.07
CA LEU A 563 -27.66 26.64 3.08
C LEU A 563 -29.08 26.69 3.61
N THR A 564 -29.82 27.77 3.35
CA THR A 564 -31.23 27.85 3.74
C THR A 564 -32.12 27.05 2.78
N ILE A 565 -33.09 26.34 3.33
CA ILE A 565 -34.07 25.57 2.58
C ILE A 565 -35.45 26.19 2.80
N ASP A 566 -36.04 26.61 1.68
CA ASP A 566 -37.45 26.99 1.66
C ASP A 566 -38.29 25.72 1.84
N THR A 567 -38.89 25.59 3.02
CA THR A 567 -39.71 24.44 3.40
C THR A 567 -41.01 24.35 2.59
N ALA A 568 -41.54 25.48 2.12
CA ALA A 568 -42.72 25.50 1.25
C ALA A 568 -42.35 25.01 -0.15
N LEU A 569 -41.20 25.43 -0.66
CA LEU A 569 -40.66 24.93 -1.91
C LEU A 569 -40.31 23.44 -1.77
N LEU A 570 -39.69 23.02 -0.67
CA LEU A 570 -39.38 21.62 -0.33
C LEU A 570 -40.63 20.75 -0.35
N HIS A 571 -41.70 21.16 0.34
CA HIS A 571 -43.01 20.52 0.33
C HIS A 571 -43.54 20.31 -1.09
N ASN A 572 -43.42 21.34 -1.94
CA ASN A 572 -43.83 21.28 -3.34
C ASN A 572 -42.93 20.39 -4.21
N ARG A 573 -41.69 20.08 -3.77
CA ARG A 573 -40.78 19.17 -4.52
C ARG A 573 -41.23 17.73 -4.42
N PHE A 574 -41.83 17.32 -3.32
CA PHE A 574 -42.25 15.94 -3.12
C PHE A 574 -43.51 15.61 -3.92
N GLN A 575 -43.44 14.58 -4.75
CA GLN A 575 -44.63 13.88 -5.23
C GLN A 575 -45.21 13.10 -4.06
N TRP A 576 -46.10 13.71 -3.30
CA TRP A 576 -46.99 13.04 -2.34
C TRP A 576 -47.94 12.12 -3.12
N SER A 577 -47.42 10.99 -3.59
CA SER A 577 -48.16 10.10 -4.48
C SER A 577 -49.29 9.44 -3.70
N HIS A 578 -50.48 9.46 -4.30
CA HIS A 578 -51.61 8.65 -3.88
C HIS A 578 -51.18 7.19 -3.91
N ALA A 579 -51.55 6.47 -2.86
CA ALA A 579 -51.74 5.02 -2.94
C ALA A 579 -52.46 4.71 -4.22
N THR A 580 -51.86 3.96 -5.11
CA THR A 580 -52.61 3.50 -6.28
C THR A 580 -52.38 2.02 -6.54
N LYS A 581 -51.61 1.32 -5.69
CA LYS A 581 -51.35 -0.11 -5.87
C LYS A 581 -51.69 -1.02 -4.69
N TYR A 582 -52.02 -0.46 -3.52
CA TYR A 582 -52.68 -1.20 -2.43
C TYR A 582 -54.03 -0.53 -2.15
N ASP A 583 -55.04 -1.00 -2.87
CA ASP A 583 -56.42 -0.48 -2.94
C ASP A 583 -57.17 -0.46 -1.60
N SER A 584 -56.63 -1.07 -0.53
CA SER A 584 -57.34 -1.17 0.75
C SER A 584 -57.27 0.10 1.61
N CYS A 585 -56.37 1.04 1.32
CA CYS A 585 -56.25 2.31 2.07
C CYS A 585 -56.87 3.51 1.33
N LEU A 586 -57.30 3.34 0.07
CA LEU A 586 -57.72 4.44 -0.80
C LEU A 586 -59.17 4.90 -0.65
N ASN A 587 -60.03 4.09 -0.03
CA ASN A 587 -61.44 4.44 0.10
C ASN A 587 -61.71 5.51 1.18
N PHE A 588 -60.68 5.99 1.90
CA PHE A 588 -60.84 6.87 3.05
C PHE A 588 -60.17 8.24 2.96
N MET A 589 -59.48 8.60 1.86
CA MET A 589 -58.89 9.93 1.73
C MET A 589 -59.27 10.64 0.41
N PRO A 590 -59.95 11.81 0.48
CA PRO A 590 -60.30 12.56 -0.71
C PRO A 590 -59.07 13.25 -1.33
N SER A 591 -58.93 13.08 -2.65
CA SER A 591 -58.22 13.90 -3.65
C SER A 591 -57.16 14.92 -3.15
N LYS A 592 -55.89 14.77 -3.55
CA LYS A 592 -54.78 15.79 -3.58
C LYS A 592 -54.57 16.76 -2.38
N THR A 593 -55.40 16.75 -1.35
CA THR A 593 -55.39 17.65 -0.19
C THR A 593 -54.97 16.94 1.10
N ALA A 594 -54.47 15.71 1.02
CA ALA A 594 -54.18 14.89 2.21
C ALA A 594 -52.97 15.39 3.03
N PHE A 595 -52.12 16.25 2.45
CA PHE A 595 -51.00 16.89 3.14
C PHE A 595 -50.96 18.37 2.77
N PRO A 596 -51.83 19.23 3.34
CA PRO A 596 -51.74 20.67 3.09
C PRO A 596 -50.47 21.22 3.73
N TYR A 597 -49.68 22.02 2.99
CA TYR A 597 -48.65 22.87 3.57
C TYR A 597 -49.29 23.80 4.61
N LEU A 598 -48.85 23.73 5.87
CA LEU A 598 -49.43 24.49 6.98
C LEU A 598 -48.33 25.29 7.70
N PRO A 599 -48.03 26.52 7.24
CA PRO A 599 -47.14 27.41 7.98
C PRO A 599 -47.86 27.88 9.27
N PRO A 600 -47.22 27.95 10.45
CA PRO A 600 -45.80 27.72 10.76
C PRO A 600 -45.54 26.50 11.67
N SER A 601 -46.28 25.39 11.53
CA SER A 601 -46.15 24.25 12.46
C SER A 601 -44.87 23.43 12.18
N PRO A 602 -43.99 23.18 13.17
CA PRO A 602 -42.74 22.44 12.97
C PRO A 602 -42.93 20.95 12.79
N ALA A 603 -41.98 20.35 12.09
CA ALA A 603 -41.74 18.91 12.03
C ALA A 603 -40.40 18.55 12.71
N PHE A 604 -40.13 17.26 12.86
CA PHE A 604 -38.88 16.75 13.44
C PHE A 604 -37.82 16.52 12.36
N PRO A 605 -36.54 16.93 12.58
CA PRO A 605 -35.45 16.40 11.78
C PRO A 605 -35.26 14.92 12.12
N GLU A 606 -34.88 14.09 11.13
CA GLU A 606 -34.60 12.68 11.43
C GLU A 606 -33.32 12.56 12.27
N VAL A 607 -32.28 13.34 11.99
CA VAL A 607 -31.18 13.58 12.94
C VAL A 607 -31.64 14.57 14.00
N ASN A 608 -31.92 14.08 15.20
CA ASN A 608 -32.34 14.90 16.34
C ASN A 608 -31.17 15.76 16.87
N TRP A 609 -30.02 15.12 17.13
CA TRP A 609 -28.80 15.81 17.53
C TRP A 609 -27.55 15.04 17.11
N SER A 610 -26.42 15.76 17.04
CA SER A 610 -25.10 15.19 16.81
C SER A 610 -24.07 15.79 17.76
N VAL A 611 -23.08 15.01 18.18
CA VAL A 611 -21.97 15.46 19.04
C VAL A 611 -20.72 15.58 18.20
N ARG A 612 -20.12 16.77 18.18
CA ARG A 612 -18.81 17.02 17.57
C ARG A 612 -17.75 16.14 18.23
N SER A 613 -16.85 15.58 17.43
CA SER A 613 -15.68 14.87 17.91
C SER A 613 -14.68 15.87 18.50
N PRO A 614 -14.37 15.81 19.81
CA PRO A 614 -13.40 16.71 20.42
C PRO A 614 -11.95 16.45 19.96
N GLN A 615 -11.73 15.31 19.31
CA GLN A 615 -10.42 14.84 18.87
C GLN A 615 -10.13 15.23 17.41
N ARG A 616 -11.05 15.92 16.74
CA ARG A 616 -10.92 16.29 15.32
C ARG A 616 -11.15 17.79 15.12
N PRO A 617 -10.25 18.47 14.40
CA PRO A 617 -10.45 19.88 14.05
C PRO A 617 -11.58 20.05 13.03
N THR A 618 -11.96 18.98 12.31
CA THR A 618 -13.00 19.00 11.27
C THR A 618 -14.30 19.63 11.76
N GLU A 619 -14.79 20.59 10.99
CA GLU A 619 -16.07 21.25 11.21
C GLU A 619 -17.22 20.27 10.97
N VAL A 620 -18.28 20.38 11.76
CA VAL A 620 -19.50 19.61 11.52
C VAL A 620 -20.31 20.36 10.46
N LEU A 621 -20.26 19.91 9.22
CA LEU A 621 -20.81 20.63 8.06
C LEU A 621 -22.31 20.38 7.79
N TYR A 622 -23.03 19.77 8.74
CA TYR A 622 -24.47 19.51 8.64
C TYR A 622 -25.22 19.90 9.92
N LEU A 623 -24.84 21.00 10.57
CA LEU A 623 -25.59 21.45 11.73
C LEU A 623 -26.98 21.97 11.32
N TYR A 624 -28.01 21.43 11.95
CA TYR A 624 -29.40 21.79 11.70
C TYR A 624 -29.85 22.87 12.67
N LYS A 625 -30.55 23.88 12.15
CA LYS A 625 -31.29 24.82 12.97
C LYS A 625 -32.77 24.47 12.85
N SER A 626 -33.45 24.24 13.96
CA SER A 626 -34.92 24.17 13.97
C SER A 626 -35.51 25.58 13.89
N ALA A 627 -36.67 25.75 13.26
CA ALA A 627 -37.45 26.98 13.34
C ALA A 627 -37.85 27.37 14.79
N TRP A 628 -37.70 26.45 15.75
CA TRP A 628 -38.07 26.62 17.18
C TRP A 628 -36.85 26.78 18.09
N GLY A 629 -35.63 26.72 17.55
CA GLY A 629 -34.40 26.79 18.35
C GLY A 629 -34.36 25.70 19.43
N SER A 630 -33.92 26.05 20.64
CA SER A 630 -33.92 25.17 21.81
C SER A 630 -35.31 24.86 22.37
N ASP A 631 -36.33 25.65 22.01
CA ASP A 631 -37.69 25.58 22.58
C ASP A 631 -38.60 24.66 21.77
N HIS A 632 -38.02 23.60 21.19
CA HIS A 632 -38.75 22.64 20.37
C HIS A 632 -39.92 22.03 21.17
N PRO A 633 -41.17 22.06 20.68
CA PRO A 633 -42.35 21.73 21.47
C PRO A 633 -42.42 20.30 22.02
N GLU A 634 -41.70 19.34 21.43
CA GLU A 634 -41.55 17.98 21.98
C GLU A 634 -40.25 17.75 22.79
N GLY A 635 -39.37 18.75 22.89
CA GLY A 635 -38.16 18.70 23.75
C GLY A 635 -38.44 18.63 25.25
N THR A 636 -39.70 18.54 25.66
CA THR A 636 -40.16 18.36 27.05
C THR A 636 -41.02 17.11 27.26
N GLY A 637 -41.26 16.31 26.20
CA GLY A 637 -42.12 15.14 26.23
C GLY A 637 -41.44 13.88 26.77
N GLY A 638 -41.23 13.80 28.09
CA GLY A 638 -41.03 12.53 28.82
C GLY A 638 -39.72 11.74 28.62
N TRP A 639 -38.92 12.06 27.61
CA TRP A 639 -37.59 11.48 27.40
C TRP A 639 -36.60 12.63 27.17
N GLY A 640 -35.82 12.99 28.19
CA GLY A 640 -34.58 13.78 28.09
C GLY A 640 -34.67 15.24 27.59
N VAL A 641 -34.06 16.17 28.32
CA VAL A 641 -33.83 17.54 27.84
C VAL A 641 -32.74 17.52 26.76
N TYR A 642 -33.07 17.87 25.53
CA TYR A 642 -32.13 17.88 24.40
C TYR A 642 -31.83 19.32 23.97
N ASN A 643 -30.61 19.77 24.25
CA ASN A 643 -30.12 21.08 23.85
C ASN A 643 -29.33 20.95 22.54
N MET A 644 -29.85 21.49 21.44
CA MET A 644 -29.16 21.51 20.14
C MET A 644 -27.93 22.43 20.11
N GLU A 645 -27.70 23.28 21.12
CA GLU A 645 -26.57 24.23 21.15
C GLU A 645 -25.63 24.10 22.37
N ALA A 646 -25.98 23.38 23.44
CA ALA A 646 -25.41 23.67 24.77
C ALA A 646 -24.18 22.86 25.22
N ASN A 647 -23.27 22.45 24.34
CA ASN A 647 -21.92 22.03 24.78
C ASN A 647 -20.78 22.37 23.79
N ALA A 648 -21.02 23.23 22.79
CA ALA A 648 -19.96 23.66 21.86
C ALA A 648 -19.14 24.88 22.35
N VAL A 649 -19.49 25.49 23.48
CA VAL A 649 -18.81 26.69 24.00
C VAL A 649 -18.24 26.44 25.39
N ALA A 650 -17.25 25.56 25.49
CA ALA A 650 -16.27 25.58 26.58
C ALA A 650 -15.05 24.70 26.26
N GLN A 651 -14.20 25.14 25.32
CA GLN A 651 -12.75 25.22 25.54
C GLN A 651 -12.06 25.75 24.27
N ARG A 652 -11.51 26.97 24.41
CA ARG A 652 -10.44 27.47 23.55
C ARG A 652 -9.23 26.55 23.69
N LEU A 653 -8.64 26.17 22.56
CA LEU A 653 -7.19 26.17 22.38
C LEU A 653 -6.88 27.19 21.29
#